data_AF-A0A437DDV6-F1
#
_entry.id   AF-A0A437DDV6-F1
#
_cell.length_a   1.000
_cell.length_b   1.000
_cell.length_c   1.000
_cell.angle_alpha   90.00
_cell.angle_beta   90.00
_cell.angle_gamma   90.00
#
_symmetry.space_group_name_H-M   'P 1'
#
loop_
_entity.id
_entity.type
_entity.pdbx_description
1 polymer ?
#
loop_
_entity_poly.entity_id
_entity_poly.type
_entity_poly.pdbx_seq_one_letter_code
_entity_poly.pdbx_strand_id
1 'polypeptide(L)'
;MTADFHMAGLCKGNVSDGKRTTHFGPGKHREKEVRVWSEHGGDADTKQTNWPLYSKKPVLLVWNAPTQECGTRHRVTLSLNQFDIVATPNEGFVRQNLTMFYKERLGLYPYYDHGGTPVHEGLPQLASLSQHYEKMPDSLQRYIPEPGAKGLSVIDWEEWRPLWIRNWDAKDIYRRKSCDLVAKKNPKWTPGQVEKVALQEFELSARRFMVETLKLGKSLRPKQLWGFYLFPDCYNHNYKEDLRNYTGVCPALEMERNNQLNWLWMECTAFFPSIYMDSVLKSTNYGRLFVRNRVKEAMRLASVGDGSARPVFVYTRPTYNGQMILLTETDLVSTIGESVALGAAGVIFWGDTSYASTTSCSVLNEYLVGPLGRYLLNVSTAAEQCSSRLCSSRGRCFRQVPDRDVYLHLSSSTHSITKAFVRGRVSFSLLYWSGHLDQMNFLRNRLVVLCLVLLATLLLYLLLPSIRQGSMEPSLRAQRLAVLATSPPVLSPINVSIRTGQLPGDPPLFFREALPVDGAGRQIIPRLQVVLLHGQAFTSKTWEELGTMAILANNGYQALAVDLPGYGQSPDSEAPKSEQNRVELLSKFMESLGIKAAVLVSPSMSGHYSIPFLMKNNAQLKAFVPVAPVGTRSYSPQEYQNIQTPTLIVFGALDTNLGAQSHKNLMQLPHHSVLKLEGARHACYMDKPREFHRGLIEFLRKLKCNRICVQIPACSLTRTDQMLEEVREPDYDAALRFLDRIAVELELPLKKIEVCPGRVVSIMTWEGTKPQLKSVLLNSHTDVVPVYQEHWKYDAFKAFKDAEGNIYARGTQDMKCVTIQYIQAVRKLKAQGWKPARTVHLMFVPDEEVGGHKGMETFVTQPEFQKLNIGFALDEGLANPGEAFTVFYGERNPWWITIHCPGSPGHGSRFVENTAAEKLRQVINSFLDFREKEKQRLNTSECFTLGDVTTVNMTMVKGGVAYNVIPAEMDVSFDLRIPPTVNLQEFEKQIRKWCAEAGEDITYEFAQKHMNQNVTSTDDTDPWWSAFSAACKSMNMTLEKEIFPAATDSRFIRAVGIPAIGFSPMNRTPILLHDHNEFLNEQVFLKGVGVYERLIPALTSVPALAGET
;
A
#
# COMPACT_ATOMS: atom_id res chain seq x y z
N MET A 1 -11.25 23.20 44.81
CA MET A 1 -9.99 23.91 44.53
C MET A 1 -10.31 25.07 43.61
N THR A 2 -9.89 26.28 43.96
CA THR A 2 -9.93 27.46 43.07
C THR A 2 -8.73 27.41 42.13
N ALA A 3 -8.97 27.50 40.82
CA ALA A 3 -7.94 27.65 39.81
C ALA A 3 -8.39 28.70 38.82
N ASP A 4 -7.62 29.78 38.70
CA ASP A 4 -7.95 30.92 37.83
C ASP A 4 -7.88 30.56 36.35
N PHE A 5 -8.73 31.23 35.55
CA PHE A 5 -8.82 31.02 34.12
C PHE A 5 -7.60 31.62 33.39
N HIS A 6 -6.68 30.75 32.97
CA HIS A 6 -5.88 30.98 31.77
C HIS A 6 -6.24 29.95 30.70
N MET A 7 -7.07 30.35 29.73
CA MET A 7 -7.28 29.57 28.49
C MET A 7 -6.03 29.64 27.60
N ALA A 8 -5.03 28.83 27.94
CA ALA A 8 -3.85 28.55 27.12
C ALA A 8 -3.95 27.11 26.56
N GLY A 9 -4.89 26.92 25.64
CA GLY A 9 -5.11 25.65 24.94
C GLY A 9 -4.99 25.86 23.43
N LEU A 10 -4.12 25.08 22.79
CA LEU A 10 -3.99 25.07 21.33
C LEU A 10 -5.11 24.21 20.70
N CYS A 11 -5.44 24.51 19.45
CA CYS A 11 -6.49 23.82 18.70
C CYS A 11 -5.96 23.14 17.44
N LYS A 12 -6.26 21.85 17.30
CA LYS A 12 -6.01 21.07 16.07
C LYS A 12 -7.27 21.05 15.20
N GLY A 13 -7.36 21.87 14.15
CA GLY A 13 -8.48 21.87 13.21
C GLY A 13 -8.24 22.76 11.97
N ASN A 14 -8.87 22.42 10.84
CA ASN A 14 -8.61 23.06 9.53
C ASN A 14 -8.71 24.60 9.55
N VAL A 15 -7.57 25.24 9.25
CA VAL A 15 -7.50 26.59 8.68
C VAL A 15 -6.91 26.47 7.28
N SER A 16 -7.77 26.54 6.28
CA SER A 16 -7.39 26.60 4.86
C SER A 16 -8.21 27.70 4.20
N ASP A 17 -7.70 28.92 4.26
CA ASP A 17 -8.11 29.99 3.34
C ASP A 17 -6.95 30.98 3.21
N GLY A 18 -6.37 31.05 2.02
CA GLY A 18 -5.30 32.00 1.71
C GLY A 18 -5.88 33.25 1.08
N LYS A 19 -5.56 34.43 1.62
CA LYS A 19 -5.60 35.70 0.88
C LYS A 19 -4.46 36.61 1.35
N ARG A 20 -3.44 36.73 0.51
CA ARG A 20 -2.51 37.88 0.53
C ARG A 20 -3.28 39.11 0.02
N THR A 21 -3.38 40.15 0.82
CA THR A 21 -3.62 41.52 0.32
C THR A 21 -2.86 42.50 1.21
N THR A 22 -1.91 43.19 0.61
CA THR A 22 -1.14 44.30 1.19
C THR A 22 -1.94 45.60 1.14
N HIS A 23 -1.98 46.37 2.24
CA HIS A 23 -2.04 47.83 2.19
C HIS A 23 -1.52 48.45 3.50
N PHE A 24 -0.75 49.53 3.37
CA PHE A 24 -0.20 50.33 4.47
C PHE A 24 -1.17 51.47 4.88
N GLY A 25 -1.15 51.85 6.16
CA GLY A 25 -1.82 53.06 6.68
C GLY A 25 -1.66 53.18 8.20
N PRO A 26 -1.01 54.22 8.75
CA PRO A 26 -0.59 54.24 10.16
C PRO A 26 -1.58 54.95 11.10
N GLY A 27 -1.74 54.42 12.33
CA GLY A 27 -2.49 55.07 13.42
C GLY A 27 -2.15 54.45 14.78
N LYS A 28 -1.57 55.24 15.69
CA LYS A 28 -1.07 54.78 17.01
C LYS A 28 -2.22 54.47 17.98
N HIS A 29 -2.12 53.39 18.76
CA HIS A 29 -2.16 53.44 20.24
C HIS A 29 -1.61 52.13 20.84
N ARG A 30 -1.23 52.16 22.13
CA ARG A 30 -0.35 51.17 22.78
C ARG A 30 -1.08 49.89 23.22
N GLU A 31 -0.64 48.74 22.72
CA GLU A 31 -0.65 47.47 23.48
C GLU A 31 0.75 46.84 23.45
N LYS A 32 1.09 46.04 24.47
CA LYS A 32 2.45 45.51 24.66
C LYS A 32 2.76 44.41 23.64
N GLU A 33 3.90 44.54 22.96
CA GLU A 33 4.40 43.57 21.99
C GLU A 33 4.54 42.16 22.59
N VAL A 34 3.86 41.18 21.98
CA VAL A 34 4.33 39.78 22.03
C VAL A 34 5.46 39.67 21.02
N ARG A 35 6.71 39.72 21.51
CA ARG A 35 7.88 39.53 20.66
C ARG A 35 7.94 38.10 20.13
N VAL A 36 7.94 37.97 18.81
CA VAL A 36 8.41 36.77 18.11
C VAL A 36 9.93 36.82 18.07
N TRP A 37 10.59 35.83 18.66
CA TRP A 37 12.00 35.51 18.45
C TRP A 37 12.19 34.00 18.33
N SER A 38 13.20 33.61 17.57
CA SER A 38 13.41 32.27 17.03
C SER A 38 14.34 31.38 17.87
N GLU A 39 14.34 30.09 17.54
CA GLU A 39 15.49 29.17 17.61
C GLU A 39 16.16 28.90 18.98
N HIS A 40 15.74 27.81 19.65
CA HIS A 40 16.56 26.60 19.96
C HIS A 40 15.87 25.73 21.05
N GLY A 41 15.77 24.41 20.82
CA GLY A 41 15.28 23.40 21.80
C GLY A 41 13.90 22.80 21.49
N GLY A 42 13.82 21.47 21.30
CA GLY A 42 12.61 20.72 20.91
C GLY A 42 11.54 20.58 22.01
N ASP A 43 10.40 19.89 21.79
CA ASP A 43 10.12 18.80 20.85
C ASP A 43 8.62 18.72 20.44
N ALA A 44 8.29 17.87 19.47
CA ALA A 44 6.97 17.46 18.96
C ALA A 44 6.25 18.41 17.96
N ASP A 45 6.43 18.10 16.67
CA ASP A 45 5.65 18.57 15.54
C ASP A 45 4.16 18.13 15.65
N THR A 46 3.24 19.06 15.96
CA THR A 46 1.90 18.73 16.50
C THR A 46 0.83 18.41 15.43
N LYS A 47 1.01 17.29 14.72
CA LYS A 47 0.06 16.74 13.71
C LYS A 47 -1.42 16.79 14.14
N GLN A 48 -2.29 17.27 13.24
CA GLN A 48 -3.75 17.37 13.44
C GLN A 48 -4.37 16.01 13.80
N THR A 49 -5.41 15.96 14.63
CA THR A 49 -6.12 14.72 14.98
C THR A 49 -7.56 14.73 14.47
N ASN A 50 -7.98 13.69 13.75
CA ASN A 50 -9.35 13.58 13.22
C ASN A 50 -10.37 13.15 14.29
N TRP A 51 -11.66 13.43 14.01
CA TRP A 51 -12.78 12.99 14.85
C TRP A 51 -12.89 11.46 14.86
N PRO A 52 -12.92 10.80 16.04
CA PRO A 52 -12.83 9.35 16.12
C PRO A 52 -14.05 8.60 15.57
N LEU A 53 -15.26 8.92 16.05
CA LEU A 53 -16.49 8.19 15.70
C LEU A 53 -17.69 9.13 15.48
N TYR A 54 -17.93 10.01 16.45
CA TYR A 54 -19.02 10.99 16.41
C TYR A 54 -18.45 12.40 16.19
N SER A 55 -18.97 13.10 15.17
CA SER A 55 -18.58 14.49 14.90
C SER A 55 -18.97 15.41 16.06
N LYS A 56 -18.10 16.38 16.38
CA LYS A 56 -18.28 17.41 17.43
C LYS A 56 -18.25 16.92 18.89
N LYS A 57 -17.94 15.64 19.17
CA LYS A 57 -17.70 15.15 20.55
C LYS A 57 -16.21 15.02 20.86
N PRO A 58 -15.61 15.93 21.65
CA PRO A 58 -14.17 15.99 21.93
C PRO A 58 -13.66 14.85 22.81
N VAL A 59 -14.49 14.31 23.69
CA VAL A 59 -14.18 13.10 24.45
C VAL A 59 -15.34 12.14 24.29
N LEU A 60 -15.04 10.86 24.06
CA LEU A 60 -16.03 9.78 24.10
C LEU A 60 -15.95 9.06 25.44
N LEU A 61 -17.08 8.99 26.16
CA LEU A 61 -17.22 8.21 27.39
C LEU A 61 -17.78 6.84 27.04
N VAL A 62 -17.03 5.78 27.37
CA VAL A 62 -17.39 4.40 27.00
C VAL A 62 -17.48 3.53 28.24
N TRP A 63 -18.58 2.80 28.39
CA TRP A 63 -18.75 1.77 29.41
C TRP A 63 -18.56 0.39 28.77
N ASN A 64 -17.64 -0.43 29.27
CA ASN A 64 -17.33 -1.77 28.77
C ASN A 64 -17.21 -2.77 29.93
N ALA A 65 -18.33 -3.11 30.57
CA ALA A 65 -18.35 -3.99 31.74
C ALA A 65 -19.58 -4.93 31.76
N PRO A 66 -19.43 -6.17 32.27
CA PRO A 66 -20.45 -7.23 32.21
C PRO A 66 -21.56 -7.03 33.25
N THR A 67 -22.30 -5.93 33.12
CA THR A 67 -23.21 -5.40 34.15
C THR A 67 -24.70 -5.62 33.84
N GLN A 68 -25.02 -6.45 32.83
CA GLN A 68 -26.41 -6.77 32.45
C GLN A 68 -27.19 -7.46 33.56
N GLU A 69 -26.53 -8.36 34.31
CA GLU A 69 -27.16 -9.09 35.43
C GLU A 69 -27.58 -8.17 36.57
N CYS A 70 -27.00 -6.98 36.71
CA CYS A 70 -27.47 -6.00 37.70
C CYS A 70 -28.97 -5.72 37.55
N GLY A 71 -29.45 -5.52 36.31
CA GLY A 71 -30.86 -5.24 36.04
C GLY A 71 -31.74 -6.48 36.13
N THR A 72 -31.35 -7.58 35.47
CA THR A 72 -32.19 -8.78 35.33
C THR A 72 -32.20 -9.66 36.57
N ARG A 73 -31.06 -9.84 37.24
CA ARG A 73 -30.87 -10.73 38.39
C ARG A 73 -30.98 -10.00 39.72
N HIS A 74 -30.43 -8.79 39.81
CA HIS A 74 -30.34 -8.03 41.06
C HIS A 74 -31.33 -6.86 41.17
N ARG A 75 -32.14 -6.60 40.12
CA ARG A 75 -33.12 -5.50 40.04
C ARG A 75 -32.54 -4.09 40.21
N VAL A 76 -31.23 -3.93 40.04
CA VAL A 76 -30.51 -2.65 40.07
C VAL A 76 -30.27 -2.15 38.64
N THR A 77 -30.97 -1.09 38.24
CA THR A 77 -30.77 -0.46 36.93
C THR A 77 -29.65 0.58 37.01
N LEU A 78 -28.49 0.27 36.42
CA LEU A 78 -27.36 1.20 36.35
C LEU A 78 -27.67 2.43 35.48
N SER A 79 -27.35 3.63 35.97
CA SER A 79 -27.55 4.88 35.24
C SER A 79 -26.44 5.17 34.22
N LEU A 80 -26.44 4.44 33.10
CA LEU A 80 -25.42 4.53 32.05
C LEU A 80 -25.72 5.56 30.94
N ASN A 81 -26.68 6.46 31.15
CA ASN A 81 -27.16 7.44 30.17
C ASN A 81 -26.16 8.55 29.79
N GLN A 82 -25.02 8.64 30.48
CA GLN A 82 -23.95 9.60 30.22
C GLN A 82 -22.85 9.04 29.31
N PHE A 83 -22.85 7.74 29.01
CA PHE A 83 -21.87 7.10 28.14
C PHE A 83 -22.34 7.13 26.67
N ASP A 84 -21.43 7.48 25.77
CA ASP A 84 -21.64 7.51 24.31
C ASP A 84 -21.69 6.13 23.68
N ILE A 85 -21.05 5.16 24.34
CA ILE A 85 -21.05 3.74 23.99
C ILE A 85 -21.22 2.96 25.29
N VAL A 86 -22.25 2.10 25.33
CA VAL A 86 -22.43 1.10 26.38
C VAL A 86 -22.25 -0.27 25.72
N ALA A 87 -21.22 -0.98 26.15
CA ALA A 87 -20.77 -2.26 25.63
C ALA A 87 -20.43 -3.23 26.78
N THR A 88 -20.08 -4.45 26.42
CA THR A 88 -19.71 -5.52 27.36
C THR A 88 -18.68 -6.48 26.78
N PRO A 89 -17.76 -7.00 27.62
CA PRO A 89 -16.85 -8.08 27.24
C PRO A 89 -17.52 -9.47 27.13
N ASN A 90 -18.80 -9.61 27.52
CA ASN A 90 -19.51 -10.90 27.49
C ASN A 90 -19.69 -11.44 26.06
N GLU A 91 -19.34 -12.72 25.86
CA GLU A 91 -19.24 -13.33 24.52
C GLU A 91 -20.58 -13.33 23.73
N GLY A 92 -21.71 -13.51 24.41
CA GLY A 92 -23.03 -13.55 23.78
C GLY A 92 -23.53 -12.21 23.22
N PHE A 93 -22.81 -11.11 23.42
CA PHE A 93 -23.20 -9.77 22.98
C PHE A 93 -22.42 -9.35 21.73
N VAL A 94 -23.12 -9.31 20.60
CA VAL A 94 -22.59 -8.94 19.28
C VAL A 94 -23.19 -7.62 18.79
N ARG A 95 -22.67 -7.07 17.68
CA ARG A 95 -23.12 -5.79 17.07
C ARG A 95 -22.96 -4.57 18.00
N GLN A 96 -21.88 -4.55 18.78
CA GLN A 96 -21.58 -3.50 19.75
C GLN A 96 -20.67 -2.42 19.14
N ASN A 97 -20.87 -1.15 19.51
CA ASN A 97 -20.02 -0.03 19.04
C ASN A 97 -18.59 -0.06 19.64
N LEU A 98 -18.35 -0.88 20.67
CA LEU A 98 -17.03 -1.35 21.06
C LEU A 98 -17.08 -2.88 21.07
N THR A 99 -16.18 -3.53 20.36
CA THR A 99 -15.99 -4.99 20.35
C THR A 99 -14.61 -5.31 20.91
N MET A 100 -14.55 -6.15 21.94
CA MET A 100 -13.31 -6.59 22.58
C MET A 100 -13.03 -8.06 22.24
N PHE A 101 -11.93 -8.30 21.54
CA PHE A 101 -11.52 -9.61 21.05
C PHE A 101 -10.46 -10.22 21.97
N TYR A 102 -10.91 -10.96 22.98
CA TYR A 102 -10.05 -11.85 23.77
C TYR A 102 -9.38 -12.92 22.88
N LYS A 103 -8.29 -13.53 23.37
CA LYS A 103 -7.46 -14.53 22.67
C LYS A 103 -8.18 -15.54 21.76
N GLU A 104 -9.28 -16.14 22.23
CA GLU A 104 -10.05 -17.16 21.49
C GLU A 104 -11.04 -16.60 20.45
N ARG A 105 -11.20 -15.26 20.36
CA ARG A 105 -12.31 -14.62 19.63
C ARG A 105 -11.94 -14.05 18.27
N LEU A 106 -10.67 -14.01 17.89
CA LEU A 106 -10.20 -13.43 16.62
C LEU A 106 -9.12 -14.29 15.97
N GLY A 107 -9.51 -15.08 14.96
CA GLY A 107 -8.59 -16.00 14.28
C GLY A 107 -8.12 -17.13 15.22
N LEU A 108 -6.93 -17.66 14.92
CA LEU A 108 -6.24 -18.68 15.73
C LEU A 108 -5.00 -18.05 16.37
N TYR A 109 -5.12 -17.46 17.56
CA TYR A 109 -4.00 -16.83 18.26
C TYR A 109 -3.17 -17.88 19.02
N PRO A 110 -1.84 -17.97 18.84
CA PRO A 110 -1.00 -18.94 19.54
C PRO A 110 -0.73 -18.54 20.99
N TYR A 111 -0.98 -19.45 21.94
CA TYR A 111 -0.66 -19.26 23.36
C TYR A 111 -0.48 -20.60 24.09
N TYR A 112 0.11 -20.55 25.28
CA TYR A 112 0.12 -21.66 26.23
C TYR A 112 -1.02 -21.52 27.24
N ASP A 113 -1.74 -22.62 27.52
CA ASP A 113 -2.73 -22.65 28.60
C ASP A 113 -2.07 -22.62 29.99
N HIS A 114 -2.89 -22.59 31.05
CA HIS A 114 -2.38 -22.60 32.44
C HIS A 114 -1.63 -23.88 32.84
N GLY A 115 -1.79 -24.99 32.09
CA GLY A 115 -1.01 -26.21 32.25
C GLY A 115 0.29 -26.23 31.45
N GLY A 116 0.54 -25.21 30.60
CA GLY A 116 1.67 -25.17 29.69
C GLY A 116 1.45 -25.96 28.38
N THR A 117 0.21 -26.33 28.07
CA THR A 117 -0.16 -27.00 26.81
C THR A 117 -0.19 -25.98 25.68
N PRO A 118 0.43 -26.25 24.50
CA PRO A 118 0.33 -25.37 23.35
C PRO A 118 -1.09 -25.36 22.77
N VAL A 119 -1.67 -24.18 22.63
CA VAL A 119 -2.89 -23.93 21.86
C VAL A 119 -2.51 -23.20 20.58
N HIS A 120 -2.96 -23.71 19.43
CA HIS A 120 -2.55 -23.27 18.09
C HIS A 120 -1.01 -23.21 17.96
N GLU A 121 -0.33 -24.33 18.26
CA GLU A 121 1.12 -24.49 18.35
C GLU A 121 1.84 -23.69 19.45
N GLY A 122 1.14 -22.81 20.18
CA GLY A 122 1.64 -22.08 21.36
C GLY A 122 2.63 -20.95 21.08
N LEU A 123 3.47 -21.07 20.03
CA LEU A 123 4.46 -20.08 19.62
C LEU A 123 4.09 -19.42 18.28
N PRO A 124 4.29 -18.09 18.12
CA PRO A 124 4.00 -17.40 16.86
C PRO A 124 4.83 -17.91 15.67
N GLN A 125 6.04 -18.42 15.90
CA GLN A 125 6.89 -18.99 14.84
C GLN A 125 6.52 -20.43 14.42
N LEU A 126 5.63 -21.10 15.17
CA LEU A 126 5.07 -22.40 14.77
C LEU A 126 3.64 -22.28 14.19
N ALA A 127 2.91 -21.24 14.58
CA ALA A 127 1.51 -21.08 14.25
C ALA A 127 1.26 -20.76 12.76
N SER A 128 0.31 -21.48 12.15
CA SER A 128 -0.08 -21.25 10.75
C SER A 128 -0.86 -19.95 10.59
N LEU A 129 -0.20 -18.92 10.09
CA LEU A 129 -0.80 -17.62 9.80
C LEU A 129 -1.91 -17.70 8.72
N SER A 130 -1.83 -18.65 7.79
CA SER A 130 -2.87 -18.89 6.80
C SER A 130 -4.17 -19.40 7.45
N GLN A 131 -4.07 -20.39 8.35
CA GLN A 131 -5.23 -20.89 9.10
C GLN A 131 -5.79 -19.82 10.04
N HIS A 132 -4.93 -18.98 10.62
CA HIS A 132 -5.35 -17.81 11.38
C HIS A 132 -6.23 -16.88 10.53
N TYR A 133 -5.79 -16.53 9.31
CA TYR A 133 -6.57 -15.70 8.38
C TYR A 133 -7.87 -16.35 7.94
N GLU A 134 -7.88 -17.65 7.63
CA GLU A 134 -9.10 -18.36 7.22
C GLU A 134 -10.17 -18.31 8.31
N LYS A 135 -9.76 -18.30 9.59
CA LYS A 135 -10.69 -18.20 10.72
C LYS A 135 -11.14 -16.78 11.07
N MET A 136 -10.36 -15.74 10.74
CA MET A 136 -10.71 -14.35 11.07
C MET A 136 -12.06 -13.87 10.49
N PRO A 137 -12.45 -14.16 9.23
CA PRO A 137 -13.76 -13.81 8.69
C PRO A 137 -14.93 -14.30 9.54
N ASP A 138 -14.90 -15.54 10.05
CA ASP A 138 -15.95 -16.09 10.93
C ASP A 138 -16.11 -15.26 12.20
N SER A 139 -14.98 -15.00 12.89
CA SER A 139 -14.92 -14.15 14.08
C SER A 139 -15.52 -12.77 13.82
N LEU A 140 -15.08 -12.11 12.75
CA LEU A 140 -15.56 -10.78 12.40
C LEU A 140 -17.03 -10.77 11.97
N GLN A 141 -17.51 -11.84 11.34
CA GLN A 141 -18.92 -11.97 10.95
C GLN A 141 -19.83 -12.23 12.16
N ARG A 142 -19.36 -12.93 13.19
CA ARG A 142 -20.07 -13.12 14.46
C ARG A 142 -20.23 -11.80 15.21
N TYR A 143 -19.12 -11.11 15.51
CA TYR A 143 -19.16 -9.94 16.41
C TYR A 143 -19.53 -8.64 15.70
N ILE A 144 -19.06 -8.42 14.47
CA ILE A 144 -19.26 -7.19 13.68
C ILE A 144 -19.82 -7.57 12.29
N PRO A 145 -21.06 -8.06 12.16
CA PRO A 145 -21.59 -8.57 10.90
C PRO A 145 -21.70 -7.53 9.77
N GLU A 146 -21.73 -6.24 10.08
CA GLU A 146 -21.87 -5.15 9.13
C GLU A 146 -20.50 -4.54 8.77
N PRO A 147 -20.01 -4.65 7.52
CA PRO A 147 -18.73 -4.07 7.12
C PRO A 147 -18.66 -2.54 7.26
N GLY A 148 -19.82 -1.88 7.22
CA GLY A 148 -19.97 -0.44 7.34
C GLY A 148 -20.07 0.09 8.78
N ALA A 149 -20.09 -0.78 9.80
CA ALA A 149 -20.24 -0.39 11.19
C ALA A 149 -19.06 0.50 11.65
N LYS A 150 -19.38 1.59 12.36
CA LYS A 150 -18.40 2.45 13.04
C LYS A 150 -18.28 2.03 14.50
N GLY A 151 -17.06 1.94 15.02
CA GLY A 151 -16.82 1.54 16.40
C GLY A 151 -15.35 1.39 16.76
N LEU A 152 -15.11 0.82 17.94
CA LEU A 152 -13.80 0.48 18.46
C LEU A 152 -13.61 -1.04 18.41
N SER A 153 -12.57 -1.51 17.72
CA SER A 153 -12.14 -2.91 17.70
C SER A 153 -10.87 -3.06 18.52
N VAL A 154 -11.02 -3.58 19.75
CA VAL A 154 -9.91 -3.73 20.69
C VAL A 154 -9.48 -5.19 20.72
N ILE A 155 -8.24 -5.47 20.31
CA ILE A 155 -7.68 -6.82 20.36
C ILE A 155 -7.00 -7.00 21.73
N ASP A 156 -7.46 -7.98 22.50
CA ASP A 156 -6.98 -8.26 23.85
C ASP A 156 -6.14 -9.55 23.87
N TRP A 157 -4.89 -9.39 23.43
CA TRP A 157 -3.88 -10.44 23.33
C TRP A 157 -2.79 -10.20 24.36
N GLU A 158 -3.03 -10.71 25.55
CA GLU A 158 -2.18 -10.50 26.72
C GLU A 158 -1.12 -11.58 26.93
N GLU A 159 -1.14 -12.69 26.20
CA GLU A 159 -0.41 -13.90 26.58
C GLU A 159 1.11 -13.77 26.42
N TRP A 160 1.56 -13.25 25.27
CA TRP A 160 2.95 -12.87 25.03
C TRP A 160 3.09 -11.37 24.70
N ARG A 161 4.33 -10.90 24.58
CA ARG A 161 4.68 -9.54 24.12
C ARG A 161 5.58 -9.66 22.87
N PRO A 162 5.45 -8.76 21.87
CA PRO A 162 6.17 -8.90 20.60
C PRO A 162 7.68 -8.65 20.69
N LEU A 163 8.16 -8.06 21.80
CA LEU A 163 9.59 -8.00 22.11
C LEU A 163 9.92 -9.12 23.08
N TRP A 164 10.90 -9.96 22.72
CA TRP A 164 11.44 -11.08 23.49
C TRP A 164 11.68 -10.70 24.95
N ILE A 165 12.38 -9.58 25.15
CA ILE A 165 12.79 -9.12 26.47
C ILE A 165 11.61 -8.75 27.39
N ARG A 166 10.40 -8.51 26.85
CA ARG A 166 9.17 -8.24 27.61
C ARG A 166 8.38 -9.52 27.98
N ASN A 167 8.92 -10.70 27.70
CA ASN A 167 8.34 -12.00 28.07
C ASN A 167 9.01 -12.58 29.33
N TRP A 168 8.91 -11.85 30.45
CA TRP A 168 9.39 -12.27 31.77
C TRP A 168 8.29 -12.91 32.63
N ASP A 169 8.64 -13.36 33.84
CA ASP A 169 7.77 -14.05 34.80
C ASP A 169 6.99 -15.21 34.16
N ALA A 170 5.66 -15.23 34.28
CA ALA A 170 4.80 -16.25 33.67
C ALA A 170 4.92 -16.34 32.14
N LYS A 171 5.44 -15.29 31.47
CA LYS A 171 5.65 -15.25 30.01
C LYS A 171 7.00 -15.83 29.59
N ASP A 172 7.87 -16.16 30.53
CA ASP A 172 9.15 -16.80 30.25
C ASP A 172 8.99 -18.16 29.54
N ILE A 173 7.83 -18.81 29.67
CA ILE A 173 7.48 -20.01 28.89
C ILE A 173 7.65 -19.80 27.38
N TYR A 174 7.32 -18.62 26.83
CA TYR A 174 7.49 -18.31 25.41
C TYR A 174 8.97 -18.26 25.01
N ARG A 175 9.84 -17.72 25.88
CA ARG A 175 11.29 -17.71 25.66
C ARG A 175 11.86 -19.13 25.71
N ARG A 176 11.61 -19.84 26.81
CA ARG A 176 12.09 -21.23 27.00
C ARG A 176 11.62 -22.17 25.89
N LYS A 177 10.35 -22.09 25.47
CA LYS A 177 9.82 -22.93 24.39
C LYS A 177 10.38 -22.58 23.02
N SER A 178 10.70 -21.31 22.77
CA SER A 178 11.42 -20.90 21.55
C SER A 178 12.85 -21.45 21.55
N CYS A 179 13.56 -21.39 22.68
CA CYS A 179 14.88 -22.01 22.83
C CYS A 179 14.81 -23.54 22.69
N ASP A 180 13.83 -24.21 23.32
CA ASP A 180 13.59 -25.66 23.17
C ASP A 180 13.43 -26.06 21.69
N LEU A 181 12.73 -25.23 20.91
CA LEU A 181 12.49 -25.46 19.48
C LEU A 181 13.79 -25.36 18.67
N VAL A 182 14.55 -24.28 18.85
CA VAL A 182 15.82 -24.06 18.13
C VAL A 182 16.89 -25.09 18.55
N ALA A 183 16.98 -25.44 19.83
CA ALA A 183 17.89 -26.47 20.32
C ALA A 183 17.57 -27.87 19.75
N LYS A 184 16.28 -28.21 19.59
CA LYS A 184 15.87 -29.48 18.94
C LYS A 184 16.25 -29.53 17.46
N LYS A 185 16.12 -28.42 16.73
CA LYS A 185 16.59 -28.31 15.34
C LYS A 185 18.12 -28.40 15.25
N ASN A 186 18.83 -27.83 16.23
CA ASN A 186 20.28 -27.68 16.22
C ASN A 186 20.98 -28.24 17.48
N PRO A 187 21.06 -29.58 17.67
CA PRO A 187 21.54 -30.19 18.92
C PRO A 187 23.00 -29.93 19.30
N LYS A 188 23.79 -29.33 18.40
CA LYS A 188 25.22 -29.00 18.60
C LYS A 188 25.47 -27.53 18.97
N TRP A 189 24.44 -26.68 18.93
CA TRP A 189 24.59 -25.25 19.21
C TRP A 189 24.71 -24.96 20.70
N THR A 190 25.48 -23.92 21.04
CA THR A 190 25.59 -23.43 22.41
C THR A 190 24.29 -22.75 22.86
N PRO A 191 23.99 -22.68 24.17
CA PRO A 191 22.80 -21.99 24.68
C PRO A 191 22.68 -20.53 24.20
N GLY A 192 23.79 -19.82 24.05
CA GLY A 192 23.80 -18.43 23.55
C GLY A 192 23.45 -18.31 22.07
N GLN A 193 23.90 -19.25 21.23
CA GLN A 193 23.49 -19.32 19.81
C GLN A 193 21.99 -19.66 19.70
N VAL A 194 21.52 -20.64 20.49
CA VAL A 194 20.10 -21.02 20.57
C VAL A 194 19.23 -19.84 20.99
N GLU A 195 19.58 -19.11 22.06
CA GLU A 195 18.80 -17.96 22.54
C GLU A 195 18.76 -16.84 21.50
N LYS A 196 19.89 -16.53 20.84
CA LYS A 196 19.97 -15.48 19.82
C LYS A 196 19.03 -15.75 18.65
N VAL A 197 19.02 -16.98 18.12
CA VAL A 197 18.14 -17.35 17.00
C VAL A 197 16.68 -17.48 17.47
N ALA A 198 16.43 -18.02 18.65
CA ALA A 198 15.09 -18.11 19.23
C ALA A 198 14.44 -16.73 19.44
N LEU A 199 15.23 -15.73 19.84
CA LEU A 199 14.82 -14.33 19.90
C LEU A 199 14.41 -13.80 18.51
N GLN A 200 15.26 -13.99 17.50
CA GLN A 200 15.01 -13.51 16.14
C GLN A 200 13.78 -14.17 15.49
N GLU A 201 13.64 -15.51 15.59
CA GLU A 201 12.47 -16.27 15.10
C GLU A 201 11.17 -15.78 15.78
N PHE A 202 11.21 -15.61 17.11
CA PHE A 202 10.05 -15.21 17.90
C PHE A 202 9.60 -13.78 17.60
N GLU A 203 10.51 -12.79 17.63
CA GLU A 203 10.15 -11.39 17.41
C GLU A 203 9.66 -11.14 15.96
N LEU A 204 10.27 -11.79 14.96
CA LEU A 204 9.78 -11.75 13.57
C LEU A 204 8.33 -12.22 13.50
N SER A 205 8.09 -13.39 14.07
CA SER A 205 6.82 -14.09 13.92
C SER A 205 5.73 -13.37 14.71
N ALA A 206 6.05 -12.88 15.91
CA ALA A 206 5.17 -12.02 16.70
C ALA A 206 4.81 -10.71 15.97
N ARG A 207 5.81 -10.02 15.37
CA ARG A 207 5.60 -8.82 14.53
C ARG A 207 4.64 -9.14 13.38
N ARG A 208 4.92 -10.21 12.63
CA ARG A 208 4.10 -10.66 11.49
C ARG A 208 2.67 -10.97 11.91
N PHE A 209 2.48 -11.74 12.99
CA PHE A 209 1.15 -12.12 13.49
C PHE A 209 0.32 -10.89 13.86
N MET A 210 0.87 -9.95 14.64
CA MET A 210 0.15 -8.75 15.07
C MET A 210 -0.17 -7.79 13.92
N VAL A 211 0.81 -7.52 13.04
CA VAL A 211 0.64 -6.62 11.88
C VAL A 211 -0.44 -7.13 10.93
N GLU A 212 -0.36 -8.40 10.55
CA GLU A 212 -1.25 -8.92 9.52
C GLU A 212 -2.68 -9.12 10.04
N THR A 213 -2.85 -9.44 11.33
CA THR A 213 -4.15 -9.42 12.00
C THR A 213 -4.80 -8.03 11.89
N LEU A 214 -4.03 -6.96 12.13
CA LEU A 214 -4.52 -5.58 11.96
C LEU A 214 -4.85 -5.27 10.50
N LYS A 215 -4.02 -5.66 9.54
CA LYS A 215 -4.28 -5.44 8.10
C LYS A 215 -5.56 -6.14 7.64
N LEU A 216 -5.74 -7.41 7.99
CA LEU A 216 -6.94 -8.18 7.62
C LEU A 216 -8.19 -7.66 8.34
N GLY A 217 -8.09 -7.32 9.62
CA GLY A 217 -9.17 -6.66 10.38
C GLY A 217 -9.61 -5.33 9.76
N LYS A 218 -8.67 -4.46 9.39
CA LYS A 218 -8.93 -3.19 8.68
C LYS A 218 -9.53 -3.42 7.29
N SER A 219 -9.02 -4.38 6.52
CA SER A 219 -9.54 -4.72 5.19
C SER A 219 -11.00 -5.16 5.26
N LEU A 220 -11.33 -6.04 6.20
CA LEU A 220 -12.68 -6.59 6.37
C LEU A 220 -13.64 -5.62 7.07
N ARG A 221 -13.15 -4.71 7.92
CA ARG A 221 -13.94 -3.73 8.69
C ARG A 221 -13.27 -2.33 8.68
N PRO A 222 -13.27 -1.62 7.54
CA PRO A 222 -12.50 -0.38 7.35
C PRO A 222 -13.02 0.85 8.09
N LYS A 223 -14.21 0.76 8.71
CA LYS A 223 -14.81 1.84 9.52
C LYS A 223 -14.69 1.62 11.03
N GLN A 224 -14.06 0.53 11.46
CA GLN A 224 -13.70 0.28 12.86
C GLN A 224 -12.31 0.84 13.17
N LEU A 225 -12.13 1.33 14.40
CA LEU A 225 -10.83 1.76 14.92
C LEU A 225 -10.15 0.60 15.64
N TRP A 226 -9.16 0.02 14.97
CA TRP A 226 -8.36 -1.13 15.38
C TRP A 226 -7.11 -0.76 16.18
N GLY A 227 -6.84 -1.53 17.22
CA GLY A 227 -5.61 -1.48 18.03
C GLY A 227 -5.62 -2.55 19.12
N PHE A 228 -4.48 -2.74 19.79
CA PHE A 228 -4.31 -3.69 20.89
C PHE A 228 -4.58 -3.02 22.24
N TYR A 229 -5.32 -3.70 23.13
CA TYR A 229 -5.42 -3.32 24.55
C TYR A 229 -4.03 -3.31 25.21
N LEU A 230 -3.85 -2.51 26.26
CA LEU A 230 -2.59 -2.24 26.97
C LEU A 230 -1.57 -1.42 26.18
N PHE A 231 -1.53 -1.52 24.85
CA PHE A 231 -0.49 -0.89 24.03
C PHE A 231 -0.78 0.60 23.72
N PRO A 232 0.25 1.48 23.81
CA PRO A 232 1.59 1.26 24.37
C PRO A 232 1.57 1.26 25.90
N ASP A 233 2.47 0.48 26.51
CA ASP A 233 2.73 0.53 27.95
C ASP A 233 4.00 1.35 28.24
N CYS A 234 3.98 2.07 29.36
CA CYS A 234 5.03 2.95 29.87
C CYS A 234 5.95 2.23 30.88
N TYR A 235 5.51 1.09 31.43
CA TYR A 235 6.19 0.28 32.47
C TYR A 235 6.64 1.08 33.71
N ASN A 236 5.96 2.20 34.01
CA ASN A 236 6.24 3.09 35.14
C ASN A 236 5.74 2.54 36.49
N HIS A 237 6.03 1.27 36.80
CA HIS A 237 5.57 0.55 37.99
C HIS A 237 6.56 0.55 39.17
N ASN A 238 7.69 1.26 39.05
CA ASN A 238 8.72 1.38 40.09
C ASN A 238 8.25 2.06 41.40
N TYR A 239 7.02 2.60 41.45
CA TYR A 239 6.36 2.96 42.72
C TYR A 239 6.19 1.77 43.69
N LYS A 240 6.30 0.53 43.19
CA LYS A 240 6.29 -0.70 43.99
C LYS A 240 7.62 -0.96 44.71
N GLU A 241 8.70 -0.33 44.27
CA GLU A 241 10.06 -0.47 44.83
C GLU A 241 10.38 0.73 45.72
N ASP A 242 10.25 1.96 45.19
CA ASP A 242 10.45 3.20 45.94
C ASP A 242 9.42 4.26 45.54
N LEU A 243 8.47 4.52 46.44
CA LEU A 243 7.45 5.56 46.27
C LEU A 243 8.01 6.98 46.52
N ARG A 244 9.10 7.15 47.29
CA ARG A 244 9.61 8.48 47.67
C ARG A 244 10.21 9.22 46.48
N ASN A 245 10.99 8.52 45.66
CA ASN A 245 11.65 9.06 44.46
C ASN A 245 10.83 8.86 43.17
N TYR A 246 9.56 8.44 43.27
CA TYR A 246 8.74 8.12 42.10
C TYR A 246 8.31 9.36 41.31
N THR A 247 8.85 9.51 40.10
CA THR A 247 8.51 10.60 39.15
C THR A 247 7.36 10.27 38.20
N GLY A 248 6.99 8.99 38.11
CA GLY A 248 6.01 8.46 37.16
C GLY A 248 6.43 8.44 35.70
N VAL A 249 7.60 8.97 35.34
CA VAL A 249 8.13 9.00 33.96
C VAL A 249 8.36 7.58 33.46
N CYS A 250 8.06 7.31 32.18
CA CYS A 250 8.39 6.03 31.56
C CYS A 250 9.92 5.84 31.56
N PRO A 251 10.47 4.67 31.97
CA PRO A 251 11.90 4.45 31.89
C PRO A 251 12.40 4.67 30.46
N ALA A 252 13.54 5.35 30.27
CA ALA A 252 14.04 5.70 28.94
C ALA A 252 14.23 4.46 28.04
N LEU A 253 14.67 3.34 28.61
CA LEU A 253 14.78 2.04 27.94
C LEU A 253 13.43 1.51 27.44
N GLU A 254 12.33 1.80 28.13
CA GLU A 254 10.98 1.37 27.75
C GLU A 254 10.36 2.27 26.69
N MET A 255 10.69 3.56 26.68
CA MET A 255 10.39 4.46 25.56
C MET A 255 11.11 4.03 24.28
N GLU A 256 12.37 3.58 24.41
CA GLU A 256 13.15 3.08 23.26
C GLU A 256 12.64 1.71 22.77
N ARG A 257 12.29 0.80 23.68
CA ARG A 257 11.56 -0.44 23.34
C ARG A 257 10.22 -0.13 22.67
N ASN A 258 9.54 0.96 23.03
CA ASN A 258 8.37 1.40 22.29
C ASN A 258 8.70 1.98 20.91
N ASN A 259 9.84 2.66 20.72
CA ASN A 259 10.29 3.12 19.40
C ASN A 259 10.53 1.94 18.44
N GLN A 260 11.08 0.82 18.95
CA GLN A 260 11.25 -0.43 18.19
C GLN A 260 9.91 -1.03 17.69
N LEU A 261 8.79 -0.65 18.30
CA LEU A 261 7.43 -1.06 17.91
C LEU A 261 6.74 -0.08 16.94
N ASN A 262 7.48 0.84 16.30
CA ASN A 262 6.94 1.76 15.30
C ASN A 262 6.12 1.07 14.19
N TRP A 263 6.50 -0.16 13.80
CA TRP A 263 5.73 -0.99 12.86
C TRP A 263 4.30 -1.30 13.33
N LEU A 264 4.07 -1.42 14.65
CA LEU A 264 2.76 -1.66 15.24
C LEU A 264 1.94 -0.36 15.28
N TRP A 265 2.59 0.74 15.67
CA TRP A 265 1.99 2.07 15.77
C TRP A 265 1.48 2.59 14.43
N MET A 266 2.25 2.35 13.36
CA MET A 266 1.88 2.74 12.00
C MET A 266 0.65 1.99 11.50
N GLU A 267 0.51 0.71 11.86
CA GLU A 267 -0.60 -0.15 11.45
C GLU A 267 -1.87 0.01 12.30
N CYS A 268 -1.75 0.45 13.56
CA CYS A 268 -2.90 0.78 14.39
C CYS A 268 -3.70 1.98 13.84
N THR A 269 -5.00 2.02 14.13
CA THR A 269 -5.89 3.16 13.81
C THR A 269 -6.48 3.82 15.06
N ALA A 270 -6.36 3.17 16.22
CA ALA A 270 -6.52 3.76 17.55
C ALA A 270 -5.57 3.11 18.56
N PHE A 271 -5.34 3.80 19.67
CA PHE A 271 -4.43 3.41 20.75
C PHE A 271 -5.24 3.13 22.02
N PHE A 272 -4.90 2.07 22.77
CA PHE A 272 -5.68 1.62 23.93
C PHE A 272 -4.82 1.38 25.20
N PRO A 273 -4.05 2.38 25.67
CA PRO A 273 -3.22 2.25 26.86
C PRO A 273 -4.09 2.05 28.10
N SER A 274 -3.71 1.10 28.96
CA SER A 274 -4.32 0.95 30.29
C SER A 274 -3.71 1.93 31.28
N ILE A 275 -4.56 2.60 32.06
CA ILE A 275 -4.18 3.52 33.16
C ILE A 275 -4.78 3.06 34.50
N TYR A 276 -4.96 1.75 34.69
CA TYR A 276 -5.51 1.18 35.92
C TYR A 276 -4.62 1.53 37.12
N MET A 277 -5.21 2.20 38.11
CA MET A 277 -4.49 2.72 39.27
C MET A 277 -4.55 1.72 40.43
N ASP A 278 -3.39 1.26 40.91
CA ASP A 278 -3.30 0.46 42.14
C ASP A 278 -3.68 1.32 43.37
N SER A 279 -4.32 0.73 44.37
CA SER A 279 -4.81 1.45 45.56
C SER A 279 -3.71 2.05 46.45
N VAL A 280 -2.44 1.66 46.28
CA VAL A 280 -1.27 2.32 46.90
C VAL A 280 -1.09 3.77 46.43
N LEU A 281 -1.58 4.10 45.22
CA LEU A 281 -1.49 5.45 44.64
C LEU A 281 -2.72 6.33 44.97
N LYS A 282 -3.70 5.79 45.70
CA LYS A 282 -4.98 6.43 46.05
C LYS A 282 -4.81 7.85 46.62
N SER A 283 -5.44 8.82 45.96
CA SER A 283 -5.45 10.24 46.36
C SER A 283 -4.07 10.89 46.48
N THR A 284 -3.06 10.34 45.81
CA THR A 284 -1.68 10.87 45.83
C THR A 284 -1.33 11.62 44.54
N ASN A 285 -0.36 12.54 44.62
CA ASN A 285 0.26 13.14 43.43
C ASN A 285 0.96 12.07 42.55
N TYR A 286 1.43 10.97 43.13
CA TYR A 286 2.03 9.85 42.41
C TYR A 286 1.03 9.14 41.49
N GLY A 287 -0.22 8.97 41.90
CA GLY A 287 -1.30 8.44 41.05
C GLY A 287 -1.52 9.28 39.79
N ARG A 288 -1.47 10.61 39.92
CA ARG A 288 -1.51 11.53 38.78
C ARG A 288 -0.28 11.40 37.87
N LEU A 289 0.92 11.31 38.44
CA LEU A 289 2.16 11.15 37.66
C LEU A 289 2.20 9.81 36.91
N PHE A 290 1.67 8.74 37.51
CA PHE A 290 1.49 7.44 36.87
C PHE A 290 0.62 7.53 35.62
N VAL A 291 -0.55 8.16 35.72
CA VAL A 291 -1.47 8.34 34.56
C VAL A 291 -0.87 9.30 33.52
N ARG A 292 -0.40 10.48 33.95
CA ARG A 292 0.14 11.54 33.08
C ARG A 292 1.13 10.99 32.06
N ASN A 293 2.12 10.23 32.52
CA ASN A 293 3.19 9.74 31.66
C ASN A 293 2.73 8.60 30.73
N ARG A 294 1.81 7.73 31.19
CA ARG A 294 1.18 6.71 30.33
C ARG A 294 0.40 7.33 29.17
N VAL A 295 -0.34 8.41 29.45
CA VAL A 295 -1.07 9.16 28.41
C VAL A 295 -0.11 9.95 27.51
N LYS A 296 0.93 10.61 28.07
CA LYS A 296 1.96 11.29 27.28
C LYS A 296 2.64 10.35 26.29
N GLU A 297 3.03 9.14 26.71
CA GLU A 297 3.68 8.15 25.85
C GLU A 297 2.74 7.66 24.73
N ALA A 298 1.47 7.40 25.04
CA ALA A 298 0.48 7.07 24.02
C ALA A 298 0.24 8.22 23.02
N MET A 299 0.21 9.48 23.47
CA MET A 299 0.06 10.65 22.59
C MET A 299 1.31 10.91 21.73
N ARG A 300 2.51 10.63 22.25
CA ARG A 300 3.78 10.67 21.50
C ARG A 300 3.74 9.67 20.34
N LEU A 301 3.46 8.41 20.65
CA LEU A 301 3.48 7.31 19.68
C LEU A 301 2.31 7.38 18.68
N ALA A 302 1.16 7.90 19.09
CA ALA A 302 0.03 8.16 18.18
C ALA A 302 0.35 9.21 17.08
N SER A 303 1.45 9.96 17.22
CA SER A 303 1.91 10.99 16.27
C SER A 303 3.01 10.50 15.29
N VAL A 304 3.40 9.23 15.38
CA VAL A 304 4.40 8.58 14.50
C VAL A 304 3.83 8.29 13.10
N GLY A 305 4.64 8.47 12.05
CA GLY A 305 4.26 8.27 10.65
C GLY A 305 3.42 9.43 10.07
N ASP A 306 3.19 9.41 8.76
CA ASP A 306 2.61 10.55 8.05
C ASP A 306 1.11 10.76 8.25
N GLY A 307 0.68 12.02 8.11
CA GLY A 307 -0.72 12.42 8.18
C GLY A 307 -1.20 12.84 9.58
N SER A 308 -2.45 12.52 9.89
CA SER A 308 -3.09 12.91 11.15
C SER A 308 -2.74 11.98 12.31
N ALA A 309 -2.48 12.54 13.49
CA ALA A 309 -2.25 11.76 14.70
C ALA A 309 -3.49 10.94 15.09
N ARG A 310 -3.24 9.69 15.51
CA ARG A 310 -4.27 8.67 15.77
C ARG A 310 -5.02 8.95 17.08
N PRO A 311 -6.31 8.60 17.20
CA PRO A 311 -7.07 8.77 18.45
C PRO A 311 -6.61 7.79 19.55
N VAL A 312 -6.31 8.33 20.73
CA VAL A 312 -5.97 7.56 21.94
C VAL A 312 -7.21 7.42 22.83
N PHE A 313 -7.56 6.19 23.20
CA PHE A 313 -8.65 5.88 24.14
C PHE A 313 -8.08 5.21 25.38
N VAL A 314 -8.09 5.90 26.51
CA VAL A 314 -7.49 5.37 27.74
C VAL A 314 -8.42 4.34 28.39
N TYR A 315 -7.88 3.18 28.76
CA TYR A 315 -8.59 2.18 29.54
C TYR A 315 -8.44 2.48 31.03
N THR A 316 -9.56 2.68 31.71
CA THR A 316 -9.63 2.96 33.15
C THR A 316 -10.69 2.08 33.84
N ARG A 317 -10.79 2.16 35.16
CA ARG A 317 -11.77 1.43 35.98
C ARG A 317 -12.50 2.43 36.89
N PRO A 318 -13.79 2.21 37.23
CA PRO A 318 -14.46 2.98 38.29
C PRO A 318 -13.90 2.68 39.69
N THR A 319 -13.07 1.65 39.84
CA THR A 319 -12.41 1.21 41.06
C THR A 319 -10.89 1.22 40.92
N TYR A 320 -10.16 1.10 42.02
CA TYR A 320 -8.73 0.74 41.96
C TYR A 320 -8.55 -0.67 41.39
N ASN A 321 -7.36 -0.93 40.87
CA ASN A 321 -6.99 -2.19 40.25
C ASN A 321 -7.12 -3.37 41.25
N GLY A 322 -7.73 -4.46 40.81
CA GLY A 322 -7.92 -5.69 41.60
C GLY A 322 -8.83 -5.57 42.83
N GLN A 323 -9.49 -4.44 43.09
CA GLN A 323 -10.24 -4.20 44.32
C GLN A 323 -11.57 -3.47 44.06
N MET A 324 -12.65 -3.84 44.76
CA MET A 324 -13.95 -3.15 44.73
C MET A 324 -13.98 -1.84 45.55
N ILE A 325 -12.89 -1.07 45.48
CA ILE A 325 -12.78 0.24 46.13
C ILE A 325 -12.93 1.31 45.04
N LEU A 326 -14.00 2.11 45.13
CA LEU A 326 -14.29 3.19 44.17
C LEU A 326 -13.19 4.26 44.16
N LEU A 327 -12.89 4.84 43.00
CA LEU A 327 -11.95 5.96 42.88
C LEU A 327 -12.44 7.19 43.67
N THR A 328 -11.52 7.92 44.29
CA THR A 328 -11.84 9.21 44.93
C THR A 328 -12.04 10.33 43.91
N GLU A 329 -12.67 11.45 44.30
CA GLU A 329 -12.81 12.62 43.42
C GLU A 329 -11.43 13.17 42.97
N THR A 330 -10.43 13.15 43.85
CA THR A 330 -9.02 13.43 43.52
C THR A 330 -8.52 12.51 42.41
N ASP A 331 -8.84 11.22 42.46
CA ASP A 331 -8.37 10.25 41.47
C ASP A 331 -9.18 10.27 40.18
N LEU A 332 -10.44 10.73 40.20
CA LEU A 332 -11.19 11.06 38.98
C LEU A 332 -10.52 12.23 38.22
N VAL A 333 -9.96 13.21 38.94
CA VAL A 333 -9.10 14.25 38.34
C VAL A 333 -7.79 13.64 37.82
N SER A 334 -7.08 12.86 38.64
CA SER A 334 -5.81 12.23 38.27
C SER A 334 -5.90 11.22 37.12
N THR A 335 -7.07 10.62 36.87
CA THR A 335 -7.30 9.65 35.78
C THR A 335 -7.97 10.30 34.57
N ILE A 336 -9.27 10.60 34.68
CA ILE A 336 -10.13 11.09 33.59
C ILE A 336 -9.75 12.54 33.25
N GLY A 337 -9.60 13.40 34.27
CA GLY A 337 -9.26 14.82 34.08
C GLY A 337 -7.92 15.00 33.38
N GLU A 338 -6.89 14.30 33.86
CA GLU A 338 -5.54 14.30 33.29
C GLU A 338 -5.55 13.79 31.84
N SER A 339 -6.27 12.70 31.55
CA SER A 339 -6.37 12.13 30.20
C SER A 339 -7.04 13.09 29.21
N VAL A 340 -8.14 13.72 29.61
CA VAL A 340 -8.85 14.70 28.77
C VAL A 340 -8.02 15.97 28.58
N ALA A 341 -7.32 16.44 29.62
CA ALA A 341 -6.43 17.60 29.53
C ALA A 341 -5.24 17.38 28.58
N LEU A 342 -4.73 16.14 28.48
CA LEU A 342 -3.68 15.76 27.52
C LEU A 342 -4.21 15.50 26.10
N GLY A 343 -5.52 15.60 25.86
CA GLY A 343 -6.13 15.53 24.52
C GLY A 343 -6.57 14.13 24.06
N ALA A 344 -6.74 13.18 24.99
CA ALA A 344 -7.27 11.85 24.68
C ALA A 344 -8.63 11.92 23.97
N ALA A 345 -8.86 10.97 23.05
CA ALA A 345 -10.07 10.88 22.23
C ALA A 345 -11.27 10.31 22.99
N GLY A 346 -11.03 9.55 24.06
CA GLY A 346 -12.06 8.98 24.91
C GLY A 346 -11.50 8.22 26.10
N VAL A 347 -12.41 7.82 26.99
CA VAL A 347 -12.14 7.12 28.24
C VAL A 347 -13.04 5.89 28.30
N ILE A 348 -12.43 4.70 28.39
CA ILE A 348 -13.12 3.41 28.41
C ILE A 348 -13.08 2.87 29.84
N PHE A 349 -14.26 2.78 30.46
CA PHE A 349 -14.45 2.18 31.78
C PHE A 349 -14.63 0.67 31.61
N TRP A 350 -13.58 -0.08 31.92
CA TRP A 350 -13.63 -1.53 31.92
C TRP A 350 -14.01 -2.10 33.29
N GLY A 351 -14.60 -3.30 33.27
CA GLY A 351 -14.95 -4.05 34.46
C GLY A 351 -14.97 -5.55 34.19
N ASP A 352 -14.67 -6.31 35.23
CA ASP A 352 -14.79 -7.77 35.25
C ASP A 352 -16.12 -8.20 35.91
N THR A 353 -16.31 -9.51 36.06
CA THR A 353 -17.53 -10.12 36.61
C THR A 353 -17.81 -9.74 38.08
N SER A 354 -16.83 -9.23 38.84
CA SER A 354 -17.07 -8.77 40.22
C SER A 354 -18.05 -7.60 40.30
N TYR A 355 -18.22 -6.83 39.20
CA TYR A 355 -19.18 -5.73 39.13
C TYR A 355 -20.64 -6.20 39.06
N ALA A 356 -20.88 -7.48 38.75
CA ALA A 356 -22.21 -8.05 38.55
C ALA A 356 -22.87 -8.62 39.83
N SER A 357 -22.24 -8.50 41.01
CA SER A 357 -22.84 -8.98 42.28
C SER A 357 -23.92 -8.02 42.83
N THR A 358 -24.87 -8.51 43.64
CA THR A 358 -25.93 -7.69 44.26
C THR A 358 -25.39 -6.42 44.93
N THR A 359 -24.33 -6.56 45.72
CA THR A 359 -23.70 -5.46 46.47
C THR A 359 -22.93 -4.54 45.51
N SER A 360 -22.13 -5.11 44.60
CA SER A 360 -21.35 -4.35 43.61
C SER A 360 -22.25 -3.50 42.71
N CYS A 361 -23.34 -4.07 42.19
CA CYS A 361 -24.31 -3.37 41.34
C CYS A 361 -24.90 -2.15 42.06
N SER A 362 -25.26 -2.30 43.33
CA SER A 362 -25.84 -1.21 44.15
C SER A 362 -24.82 -0.09 44.37
N VAL A 363 -23.61 -0.44 44.83
CA VAL A 363 -22.50 0.50 45.06
C VAL A 363 -22.08 1.23 43.79
N LEU A 364 -21.98 0.52 42.65
CA LEU A 364 -21.66 1.12 41.36
C LEU A 364 -22.78 2.04 40.87
N ASN A 365 -24.05 1.69 41.09
CA ASN A 365 -25.15 2.57 40.72
C ASN A 365 -25.12 3.86 41.54
N GLU A 366 -24.94 3.78 42.86
CA GLU A 366 -24.80 4.95 43.74
C GLU A 366 -23.66 5.87 43.31
N TYR A 367 -22.52 5.30 42.91
CA TYR A 367 -21.39 6.04 42.39
C TYR A 367 -21.69 6.73 41.04
N LEU A 368 -22.35 6.02 40.11
CA LEU A 368 -22.82 6.55 38.82
C LEU A 368 -23.87 7.66 38.96
N VAL A 369 -24.78 7.57 39.94
CA VAL A 369 -25.77 8.62 40.26
C VAL A 369 -25.28 9.63 41.30
N GLY A 370 -23.97 9.62 41.57
CA GLY A 370 -23.27 10.34 42.62
C GLY A 370 -21.95 10.95 42.10
N PRO A 371 -20.79 10.73 42.75
CA PRO A 371 -19.53 11.41 42.42
C PRO A 371 -19.08 11.23 40.96
N LEU A 372 -19.04 9.99 40.45
CA LEU A 372 -18.59 9.71 39.09
C LEU A 372 -19.48 10.40 38.06
N GLY A 373 -20.80 10.29 38.19
CA GLY A 373 -21.73 10.92 37.27
C GLY A 373 -21.64 12.45 37.24
N ARG A 374 -21.45 13.09 38.39
CA ARG A 374 -21.21 14.55 38.46
C ARG A 374 -19.91 14.94 37.76
N TYR A 375 -18.85 14.17 37.99
CA TYR A 375 -17.54 14.44 37.41
C TYR A 375 -17.51 14.24 35.88
N LEU A 376 -18.15 13.17 35.39
CA LEU A 376 -18.26 12.88 33.96
C LEU A 376 -18.95 14.03 33.20
N LEU A 377 -20.11 14.50 33.69
CA LEU A 377 -20.79 15.67 33.10
C LEU A 377 -19.90 16.93 33.12
N ASN A 378 -19.19 17.17 34.22
CA ASN A 378 -18.29 18.32 34.34
C ASN A 378 -17.21 18.31 33.25
N VAL A 379 -16.40 17.23 33.18
CA VAL A 379 -15.27 17.15 32.26
C VAL A 379 -15.68 17.06 30.80
N SER A 380 -16.77 16.35 30.47
CA SER A 380 -17.24 16.22 29.08
C SER A 380 -17.80 17.55 28.55
N THR A 381 -18.66 18.24 29.33
CA THR A 381 -19.20 19.54 28.92
C THR A 381 -18.12 20.62 28.87
N ALA A 382 -17.13 20.60 29.77
CA ALA A 382 -15.99 21.51 29.70
C ALA A 382 -15.17 21.31 28.42
N ALA A 383 -14.93 20.05 28.02
CA ALA A 383 -14.27 19.74 26.76
C ALA A 383 -15.09 20.19 25.54
N GLU A 384 -16.42 19.99 25.54
CA GLU A 384 -17.33 20.48 24.48
C GLU A 384 -17.33 22.01 24.37
N GLN A 385 -17.45 22.73 25.49
CA GLN A 385 -17.37 24.20 25.48
C GLN A 385 -16.01 24.70 24.99
N CYS A 386 -14.91 24.06 25.40
CA CYS A 386 -13.57 24.42 24.93
C CYS A 386 -13.41 24.16 23.42
N SER A 387 -13.82 22.98 22.94
CA SER A 387 -13.83 22.63 21.52
C SER A 387 -14.67 23.61 20.69
N SER A 388 -15.84 24.03 21.20
CA SER A 388 -16.70 24.99 20.51
C SER A 388 -16.10 26.40 20.48
N ARG A 389 -15.53 26.88 21.59
CA ARG A 389 -15.08 28.27 21.73
C ARG A 389 -13.69 28.52 21.15
N LEU A 390 -12.72 27.65 21.45
CA LEU A 390 -11.34 27.80 20.97
C LEU A 390 -11.16 27.13 19.61
N CYS A 391 -11.75 25.95 19.39
CA CYS A 391 -11.47 25.11 18.22
C CYS A 391 -12.59 25.11 17.17
N SER A 392 -13.56 26.02 17.24
CA SER A 392 -14.69 26.13 16.29
C SER A 392 -15.46 24.82 16.04
N SER A 393 -15.54 23.93 17.04
CA SER A 393 -16.06 22.55 16.92
C SER A 393 -15.36 21.68 15.87
N ARG A 394 -14.10 21.99 15.54
CA ARG A 394 -13.25 21.28 14.57
C ARG A 394 -12.03 20.58 15.18
N GLY A 395 -11.85 20.65 16.50
CA GLY A 395 -10.70 20.06 17.20
C GLY A 395 -10.95 19.79 18.68
N ARG A 396 -9.95 19.20 19.36
CA ARG A 396 -9.91 19.02 20.82
C ARG A 396 -8.96 20.04 21.44
N CYS A 397 -9.34 20.58 22.59
CA CYS A 397 -8.41 21.32 23.45
C CYS A 397 -7.44 20.35 24.13
N PHE A 398 -6.18 20.75 24.26
CA PHE A 398 -5.19 20.05 25.05
C PHE A 398 -4.25 21.05 25.74
N ARG A 399 -3.60 20.59 26.80
CA ARG A 399 -2.69 21.37 27.65
C ARG A 399 -1.42 21.77 26.88
N GLN A 400 -1.13 23.07 26.79
CA GLN A 400 0.05 23.57 26.05
C GLN A 400 1.39 23.09 26.64
N VAL A 401 1.50 23.03 27.97
CA VAL A 401 2.67 22.48 28.67
C VAL A 401 2.23 21.19 29.36
N PRO A 402 2.56 19.99 28.83
CA PRO A 402 1.99 18.72 29.27
C PRO A 402 2.11 18.45 30.78
N ASP A 403 3.16 18.95 31.44
CA ASP A 403 3.44 18.66 32.84
C ASP A 403 2.84 19.65 33.87
N ARG A 404 2.08 20.66 33.43
CA ARG A 404 1.33 21.55 34.34
C ARG A 404 0.04 20.91 34.85
N ASP A 405 -0.41 21.26 36.05
CA ASP A 405 -1.63 20.72 36.66
C ASP A 405 -2.90 21.50 36.25
N VAL A 406 -3.15 21.62 34.94
CA VAL A 406 -4.32 22.34 34.38
C VAL A 406 -5.30 21.36 33.75
N TYR A 407 -6.60 21.51 34.02
CA TYR A 407 -7.66 20.58 33.60
C TYR A 407 -8.83 21.29 32.92
N LEU A 408 -9.63 20.54 32.16
CA LEU A 408 -10.86 21.02 31.55
C LEU A 408 -12.05 20.73 32.48
N HIS A 409 -12.42 21.73 33.29
CA HIS A 409 -13.57 21.68 34.20
C HIS A 409 -14.47 22.91 34.03
N LEU A 410 -15.76 22.75 34.32
CA LEU A 410 -16.72 23.84 34.44
C LEU A 410 -16.48 24.63 35.72
N SER A 411 -16.51 25.95 35.63
CA SER A 411 -16.44 26.81 36.82
C SER A 411 -17.77 26.83 37.57
N SER A 412 -17.70 26.60 38.89
CA SER A 412 -18.82 26.74 39.82
C SER A 412 -19.40 28.16 39.89
N SER A 413 -18.67 29.20 39.43
CA SER A 413 -19.19 30.58 39.34
C SER A 413 -20.13 30.80 38.16
N THR A 414 -20.16 29.89 37.19
CA THR A 414 -20.96 30.02 35.94
C THR A 414 -21.93 28.86 35.71
N HIS A 415 -21.66 27.71 36.34
CA HIS A 415 -22.39 26.48 36.14
C HIS A 415 -22.71 25.81 37.48
N SER A 416 -23.92 25.28 37.61
CA SER A 416 -24.32 24.40 38.71
C SER A 416 -24.82 23.06 38.17
N ILE A 417 -24.27 21.95 38.69
CA ILE A 417 -24.68 20.59 38.36
C ILE A 417 -25.67 20.11 39.42
N THR A 418 -26.93 19.97 39.02
CA THR A 418 -28.03 19.57 39.90
C THR A 418 -28.48 18.15 39.58
N LYS A 419 -29.00 17.44 40.59
CA LYS A 419 -29.54 16.08 40.46
C LYS A 419 -31.04 16.17 40.21
N ALA A 420 -31.49 15.78 39.03
CA ALA A 420 -32.90 15.75 38.63
C ALA A 420 -33.41 14.30 38.57
N PHE A 421 -34.68 14.10 38.94
CA PHE A 421 -35.35 12.81 38.81
C PHE A 421 -36.30 12.86 37.60
N VAL A 422 -36.00 12.11 36.54
CA VAL A 422 -36.77 12.14 35.29
C VAL A 422 -37.15 10.71 34.92
N ARG A 423 -38.46 10.43 34.84
CA ARG A 423 -39.04 9.11 34.48
C ARG A 423 -38.42 7.94 35.27
N GLY A 424 -38.29 8.09 36.58
CA GLY A 424 -37.79 7.04 37.48
C GLY A 424 -36.28 6.77 37.39
N ARG A 425 -35.51 7.59 36.67
CA ARG A 425 -34.03 7.54 36.63
C ARG A 425 -33.44 8.86 37.11
N VAL A 426 -32.25 8.77 37.71
CA VAL A 426 -31.46 9.96 38.04
C VAL A 426 -30.82 10.49 36.75
N SER A 427 -30.95 11.79 36.51
CA SER A 427 -30.17 12.50 35.50
C SER A 427 -29.53 13.73 36.14
N PHE A 428 -28.42 14.19 35.57
CA PHE A 428 -27.81 15.45 35.98
C PHE A 428 -28.23 16.57 35.02
N SER A 429 -28.63 17.70 35.58
CA SER A 429 -29.03 18.91 34.85
C SER A 429 -28.05 20.04 35.09
N LEU A 430 -27.65 20.70 34.01
CA LEU A 430 -26.72 21.83 34.03
C LEU A 430 -27.51 23.15 34.04
N LEU A 431 -27.32 23.96 35.08
CA LEU A 431 -27.85 25.31 35.16
C LEU A 431 -26.72 26.30 34.87
N TYR A 432 -26.89 27.14 33.85
CA TYR A 432 -25.94 28.17 33.43
C TYR A 432 -26.42 29.55 33.89
N TRP A 433 -25.55 30.27 34.60
CA TRP A 433 -25.84 31.62 35.10
C TRP A 433 -25.02 32.62 34.27
N SER A 434 -25.70 33.32 33.36
CA SER A 434 -25.09 34.43 32.61
C SER A 434 -25.07 35.68 33.45
N GLY A 435 -23.89 36.05 33.93
CA GLY A 435 -23.65 37.28 34.68
C GLY A 435 -22.68 38.20 33.96
N HIS A 436 -23.01 38.67 32.74
CA HIS A 436 -22.61 39.99 32.22
C HIS A 436 -23.34 40.33 30.92
N LEU A 437 -23.92 41.55 30.88
CA LEU A 437 -24.24 42.26 29.64
C LEU A 437 -22.93 42.60 28.93
N ASP A 438 -22.70 42.08 27.72
CA ASP A 438 -22.52 42.89 26.50
C ASP A 438 -22.10 42.01 25.30
N GLN A 439 -22.27 42.55 24.08
CA GLN A 439 -21.95 41.91 22.78
C GLN A 439 -22.85 40.75 22.27
N MET A 440 -24.16 40.74 22.56
CA MET A 440 -25.13 39.96 21.76
C MET A 440 -26.27 40.75 21.10
N ASN A 441 -26.21 42.08 21.08
CA ASN A 441 -27.21 42.93 20.41
C ASN A 441 -26.89 43.29 18.94
N PHE A 442 -25.77 42.85 18.36
CA PHE A 442 -25.36 43.29 17.01
C PHE A 442 -25.77 42.38 15.84
N LEU A 443 -26.31 41.18 16.10
CA LEU A 443 -26.69 40.21 15.05
C LEU A 443 -28.21 40.02 14.87
N ARG A 444 -29.02 40.50 15.81
CA ARG A 444 -30.49 40.31 15.79
C ARG A 444 -31.21 41.22 14.78
N ASN A 445 -30.64 42.37 14.42
CA ASN A 445 -31.27 43.32 13.49
C ASN A 445 -31.04 43.03 12.00
N ARG A 446 -30.08 42.18 11.61
CA ARG A 446 -29.84 41.87 10.18
C ARG A 446 -30.76 40.79 9.61
N LEU A 447 -31.13 39.75 10.37
CA LEU A 447 -32.06 38.72 9.88
C LEU A 447 -33.47 39.27 9.66
N VAL A 448 -33.96 40.17 10.52
CA VAL A 448 -35.30 40.76 10.38
C VAL A 448 -35.39 41.60 9.10
N VAL A 449 -34.38 42.43 8.82
CA VAL A 449 -34.32 43.21 7.57
C VAL A 449 -34.22 42.29 6.34
N LEU A 450 -33.42 41.21 6.39
CA LEU A 450 -33.33 40.26 5.27
C LEU A 450 -34.66 39.56 4.98
N CYS A 451 -35.40 39.16 6.03
CA CYS A 451 -36.71 38.53 5.91
C CYS A 451 -37.76 39.52 5.36
N LEU A 452 -37.74 40.79 5.77
CA LEU A 452 -38.64 41.83 5.27
C LEU A 452 -38.38 42.13 3.78
N VAL A 453 -37.12 42.16 3.33
CA VAL A 453 -36.77 42.34 1.92
C VAL A 453 -37.22 41.15 1.06
N LEU A 454 -37.05 39.91 1.56
CA LEU A 454 -37.52 38.69 0.88
C LEU A 454 -39.06 38.59 0.81
N LEU A 455 -39.77 39.06 1.84
CA LEU A 455 -41.24 39.16 1.82
C LEU A 455 -41.73 40.22 0.83
N ALA A 456 -41.08 41.38 0.77
CA ALA A 456 -41.42 42.44 -0.18
C ALA A 456 -41.19 42.03 -1.64
N THR A 457 -40.09 41.32 -1.96
CA THR A 457 -39.84 40.84 -3.33
C THR A 457 -40.79 39.72 -3.75
N LEU A 458 -41.19 38.84 -2.83
CA LEU A 458 -42.21 37.82 -3.10
C LEU A 458 -43.60 38.44 -3.36
N LEU A 459 -43.96 39.48 -2.61
CA LEU A 459 -45.22 40.24 -2.81
C LEU A 459 -45.25 41.00 -4.13
N LEU A 460 -44.14 41.58 -4.59
CA LEU A 460 -44.05 42.22 -5.91
C LEU A 460 -44.19 41.20 -7.06
N TYR A 461 -43.66 39.98 -6.90
CA TYR A 461 -43.76 38.94 -7.92
C TYR A 461 -45.18 38.36 -8.07
N LEU A 462 -46.01 38.47 -7.03
CA LEU A 462 -47.40 37.99 -7.01
C LEU A 462 -48.43 39.02 -7.54
N LEU A 463 -48.02 40.25 -7.84
CA LEU A 463 -48.93 41.37 -8.16
C LEU A 463 -48.94 41.82 -9.65
N LEU A 464 -48.29 41.09 -10.55
CA LEU A 464 -48.31 41.37 -12.00
C LEU A 464 -49.10 40.30 -12.79
N PRO A 465 -50.30 40.60 -13.29
CA PRO A 465 -51.13 39.64 -14.01
C PRO A 465 -50.93 39.70 -15.53
N SER A 466 -50.68 38.55 -16.17
CA SER A 466 -51.12 38.19 -17.53
C SER A 466 -50.94 36.68 -17.75
N ILE A 467 -52.01 35.88 -17.63
CA ILE A 467 -52.88 35.39 -18.73
C ILE A 467 -52.33 34.08 -19.33
N ARG A 468 -52.80 32.93 -18.81
CA ARG A 468 -53.77 31.96 -19.43
C ARG A 468 -53.10 30.95 -20.38
N GLN A 469 -53.57 29.71 -20.58
CA GLN A 469 -54.78 28.96 -20.17
C GLN A 469 -54.42 27.45 -20.14
N GLY A 470 -54.82 26.66 -19.13
CA GLY A 470 -55.97 25.74 -19.20
C GLY A 470 -55.52 24.27 -19.44
N SER A 471 -56.21 23.20 -19.03
CA SER A 471 -57.39 23.05 -18.16
C SER A 471 -57.64 21.56 -17.81
N MET A 472 -58.28 21.30 -16.66
CA MET A 472 -59.03 20.07 -16.29
C MET A 472 -58.31 18.78 -15.86
N GLU A 473 -58.39 18.57 -14.53
CA GLU A 473 -58.53 17.33 -13.73
C GLU A 473 -59.93 16.64 -13.97
N PRO A 474 -60.45 15.62 -13.21
CA PRO A 474 -59.91 14.83 -12.07
C PRO A 474 -60.27 13.31 -11.95
N SER A 475 -59.65 12.64 -10.95
CA SER A 475 -60.16 11.49 -10.12
C SER A 475 -60.26 10.07 -10.76
N LEU A 476 -60.33 8.91 -10.05
CA LEU A 476 -60.77 8.59 -8.67
C LEU A 476 -60.25 7.18 -8.17
N ARG A 477 -60.03 7.02 -6.85
CA ARG A 477 -60.09 5.80 -5.96
C ARG A 477 -59.85 4.33 -6.47
N ALA A 478 -59.02 3.55 -5.75
CA ALA A 478 -59.43 2.42 -4.84
C ALA A 478 -58.47 1.19 -4.71
N GLN A 479 -58.06 0.92 -3.45
CA GLN A 479 -57.91 -0.37 -2.71
C GLN A 479 -57.35 -1.71 -3.30
N ARG A 480 -56.24 -2.17 -2.65
CA ARG A 480 -55.93 -3.51 -2.05
C ARG A 480 -55.80 -4.82 -2.88
N LEU A 481 -54.73 -5.59 -2.52
CA LEU A 481 -54.48 -7.04 -2.75
C LEU A 481 -54.32 -7.45 -4.24
N ALA A 482 -53.53 -8.44 -4.69
CA ALA A 482 -52.36 -9.23 -4.24
C ALA A 482 -51.81 -9.98 -5.50
N VAL A 483 -50.66 -10.66 -5.62
CA VAL A 483 -49.49 -10.95 -4.76
C VAL A 483 -48.28 -11.40 -5.66
N LEU A 484 -47.05 -11.52 -5.12
CA LEU A 484 -45.85 -12.20 -5.68
C LEU A 484 -45.40 -11.91 -7.14
N ALA A 485 -44.40 -11.04 -7.28
CA ALA A 485 -43.25 -11.26 -8.19
C ALA A 485 -41.98 -10.65 -7.57
N THR A 486 -40.88 -11.39 -7.61
CA THR A 486 -39.65 -11.08 -6.84
C THR A 486 -38.78 -9.98 -7.46
N SER A 487 -38.50 -8.91 -6.71
CA SER A 487 -37.48 -7.91 -7.04
C SER A 487 -36.08 -8.36 -6.57
N PRO A 488 -35.08 -8.54 -7.47
CA PRO A 488 -33.71 -8.86 -7.05
C PRO A 488 -32.99 -7.64 -6.45
N PRO A 489 -31.94 -7.83 -5.62
CA PRO A 489 -31.30 -6.75 -4.89
C PRO A 489 -30.71 -5.65 -5.78
N VAL A 490 -30.81 -4.41 -5.32
CA VAL A 490 -30.10 -3.27 -5.91
C VAL A 490 -28.65 -3.29 -5.44
N LEU A 491 -27.71 -3.26 -6.39
CA LEU A 491 -26.27 -3.11 -6.14
C LEU A 491 -26.01 -1.85 -5.30
N SER A 492 -25.18 -1.96 -4.27
CA SER A 492 -24.78 -0.84 -3.40
C SER A 492 -24.17 0.29 -4.23
N PRO A 493 -24.62 1.55 -4.07
CA PRO A 493 -24.06 2.66 -4.83
C PRO A 493 -22.66 3.00 -4.33
N ILE A 494 -21.67 2.74 -5.18
CA ILE A 494 -20.34 3.36 -5.08
C ILE A 494 -20.49 4.79 -5.62
N ASN A 495 -20.23 5.79 -4.79
CA ASN A 495 -20.35 7.20 -5.17
C ASN A 495 -19.24 7.61 -6.16
N VAL A 496 -19.45 7.36 -7.45
CA VAL A 496 -18.66 7.93 -8.53
C VAL A 496 -19.01 9.42 -8.64
N SER A 497 -18.03 10.31 -8.47
CA SER A 497 -18.23 11.74 -8.67
C SER A 497 -18.26 12.08 -10.17
N ILE A 498 -19.37 12.65 -10.63
CA ILE A 498 -19.52 13.15 -11.99
C ILE A 498 -19.12 14.62 -12.02
N ARG A 499 -18.19 14.96 -12.90
CA ARG A 499 -17.75 16.34 -13.17
C ARG A 499 -18.50 16.87 -14.38
N THR A 500 -18.65 18.19 -14.46
CA THR A 500 -19.23 18.89 -15.61
C THR A 500 -18.20 19.84 -16.18
N GLY A 501 -18.08 19.89 -17.51
CA GLY A 501 -17.20 20.81 -18.22
C GLY A 501 -17.89 21.43 -19.42
N GLN A 502 -17.34 22.53 -19.90
CA GLN A 502 -17.74 23.17 -21.15
C GLN A 502 -16.49 23.46 -21.96
N LEU A 503 -16.46 23.00 -23.21
CA LEU A 503 -15.36 23.25 -24.13
C LEU A 503 -15.63 24.51 -24.95
N PRO A 504 -14.64 25.40 -25.12
CA PRO A 504 -14.77 26.55 -26.00
C PRO A 504 -14.86 26.12 -27.46
N GLY A 505 -15.70 26.79 -28.23
CA GLY A 505 -15.95 26.50 -29.64
C GLY A 505 -17.16 27.29 -30.16
N ASP A 506 -17.51 27.10 -31.43
CA ASP A 506 -18.77 27.55 -32.02
C ASP A 506 -19.54 26.33 -32.58
N PRO A 507 -20.58 25.83 -31.87
CA PRO A 507 -20.98 26.22 -30.52
C PRO A 507 -20.02 25.67 -29.44
N PRO A 508 -20.01 26.26 -28.23
CA PRO A 508 -19.35 25.64 -27.08
C PRO A 508 -20.10 24.37 -26.66
N LEU A 509 -19.38 23.29 -26.36
CA LEU A 509 -19.99 21.99 -26.02
C LEU A 509 -19.95 21.72 -24.52
N PHE A 510 -21.11 21.47 -23.93
CA PHE A 510 -21.21 20.96 -22.56
C PHE A 510 -21.01 19.44 -22.51
N PHE A 511 -20.31 18.97 -21.49
CA PHE A 511 -20.14 17.53 -21.24
C PHE A 511 -20.07 17.18 -19.75
N ARG A 512 -20.33 15.90 -19.48
CA ARG A 512 -20.21 15.26 -18.17
C ARG A 512 -19.11 14.23 -18.23
N GLU A 513 -18.31 14.15 -17.18
CA GLU A 513 -17.21 13.20 -17.04
C GLU A 513 -17.36 12.35 -15.78
N ALA A 514 -17.26 11.03 -15.91
CA ALA A 514 -17.05 10.12 -14.80
C ALA A 514 -15.67 9.47 -14.93
N LEU A 515 -14.81 9.72 -13.94
CA LEU A 515 -13.47 9.16 -13.85
C LEU A 515 -13.54 7.79 -13.15
N PRO A 516 -12.76 6.79 -13.59
CA PRO A 516 -12.87 5.45 -13.06
C PRO A 516 -12.34 5.34 -11.62
N VAL A 517 -12.92 4.42 -10.86
CA VAL A 517 -12.61 4.22 -9.43
C VAL A 517 -12.31 2.75 -9.12
N ASP A 518 -11.53 2.52 -8.06
CA ASP A 518 -11.34 1.18 -7.48
C ASP A 518 -12.50 0.79 -6.54
N GLY A 519 -12.45 -0.44 -6.01
CA GLY A 519 -13.45 -0.93 -5.05
C GLY A 519 -13.51 -0.19 -3.70
N ALA A 520 -12.58 0.74 -3.45
CA ALA A 520 -12.59 1.65 -2.30
C ALA A 520 -13.04 3.08 -2.67
N GLY A 521 -13.41 3.33 -3.93
CA GLY A 521 -13.84 4.64 -4.43
C GLY A 521 -12.70 5.61 -4.76
N ARG A 522 -11.44 5.14 -4.80
CA ARG A 522 -10.28 5.96 -5.17
C ARG A 522 -10.16 6.04 -6.69
N GLN A 523 -9.84 7.23 -7.22
CA GLN A 523 -9.67 7.44 -8.66
C GLN A 523 -8.49 6.61 -9.21
N ILE A 524 -8.69 5.91 -10.33
CA ILE A 524 -7.69 5.08 -11.01
C ILE A 524 -7.48 5.52 -12.47
N ILE A 525 -6.42 5.01 -13.11
CA ILE A 525 -6.10 5.30 -14.51
C ILE A 525 -7.13 4.61 -15.43
N PRO A 526 -7.74 5.32 -16.40
CA PRO A 526 -8.71 4.74 -17.32
C PRO A 526 -8.11 3.66 -18.23
N ARG A 527 -8.81 2.53 -18.36
CA ARG A 527 -8.51 1.46 -19.33
C ARG A 527 -8.74 1.93 -20.77
N LEU A 528 -9.90 2.54 -21.03
CA LEU A 528 -10.29 3.18 -22.28
C LEU A 528 -11.20 4.39 -21.98
N GLN A 529 -11.25 5.32 -22.92
CA GLN A 529 -12.23 6.41 -22.99
C GLN A 529 -13.49 5.93 -23.73
N VAL A 530 -14.67 6.19 -23.16
CA VAL A 530 -15.97 5.88 -23.75
C VAL A 530 -16.75 7.19 -23.89
N VAL A 531 -16.97 7.62 -25.13
CA VAL A 531 -17.73 8.83 -25.47
C VAL A 531 -19.19 8.44 -25.73
N LEU A 532 -20.12 9.06 -25.01
CA LEU A 532 -21.55 8.79 -25.04
C LEU A 532 -22.28 9.96 -25.71
N LEU A 533 -22.82 9.74 -26.91
CA LEU A 533 -23.76 10.64 -27.56
C LEU A 533 -25.20 10.31 -27.13
N HIS A 534 -26.17 11.18 -27.41
CA HIS A 534 -27.58 10.94 -27.05
C HIS A 534 -28.52 11.06 -28.27
N GLY A 535 -29.72 10.47 -28.15
CA GLY A 535 -30.80 10.62 -29.13
C GLY A 535 -31.55 11.94 -28.96
N GLN A 536 -32.44 12.27 -29.90
CA GLN A 536 -33.21 13.52 -29.93
C GLN A 536 -34.09 13.76 -28.69
N ALA A 537 -34.55 12.70 -28.02
CA ALA A 537 -35.38 12.80 -26.82
C ALA A 537 -34.59 12.88 -25.50
N PHE A 538 -33.25 12.94 -25.56
CA PHE A 538 -32.36 12.73 -24.40
C PHE A 538 -31.21 13.75 -24.39
N THR A 539 -30.39 13.72 -23.34
CA THR A 539 -29.21 14.58 -23.15
C THR A 539 -28.08 13.80 -22.46
N SER A 540 -26.90 14.39 -22.26
CA SER A 540 -25.82 13.84 -21.43
C SER A 540 -26.30 13.42 -20.03
N LYS A 541 -27.26 14.17 -19.46
CA LYS A 541 -27.84 13.90 -18.14
C LYS A 541 -28.58 12.55 -18.09
N THR A 542 -29.16 12.10 -19.21
CA THR A 542 -29.82 10.79 -19.29
C THR A 542 -28.84 9.64 -19.03
N TRP A 543 -27.57 9.76 -19.44
CA TRP A 543 -26.54 8.74 -19.18
C TRP A 543 -26.07 8.69 -17.72
N GLU A 544 -26.16 9.83 -17.02
CA GLU A 544 -25.96 9.95 -15.58
C GLU A 544 -27.14 9.33 -14.81
N GLU A 545 -28.37 9.70 -15.15
CA GLU A 545 -29.60 9.21 -14.50
C GLU A 545 -29.82 7.70 -14.70
N LEU A 546 -29.42 7.16 -15.87
CA LEU A 546 -29.44 5.71 -16.15
C LEU A 546 -28.34 4.94 -15.40
N GLY A 547 -27.42 5.63 -14.72
CA GLY A 547 -26.27 5.04 -14.04
C GLY A 547 -25.15 4.54 -14.96
N THR A 548 -25.28 4.71 -16.29
CA THR A 548 -24.32 4.21 -17.29
C THR A 548 -22.91 4.74 -17.03
N MET A 549 -22.79 6.03 -16.73
CA MET A 549 -21.49 6.66 -16.45
C MET A 549 -20.82 6.06 -15.20
N ALA A 550 -21.57 5.85 -14.12
CA ALA A 550 -21.06 5.24 -12.89
C ALA A 550 -20.68 3.76 -13.09
N ILE A 551 -21.45 3.01 -13.88
CA ILE A 551 -21.16 1.60 -14.21
C ILE A 551 -19.88 1.49 -15.04
N LEU A 552 -19.67 2.36 -16.02
CA LEU A 552 -18.44 2.42 -16.81
C LEU A 552 -17.22 2.78 -15.94
N ALA A 553 -17.34 3.81 -15.11
CA ALA A 553 -16.30 4.22 -14.15
C ALA A 553 -15.92 3.09 -13.18
N ASN A 554 -16.91 2.40 -12.61
CA ASN A 554 -16.69 1.26 -11.70
C ASN A 554 -16.10 0.02 -12.39
N ASN A 555 -16.14 -0.06 -13.73
CA ASN A 555 -15.46 -1.11 -14.51
C ASN A 555 -14.08 -0.67 -15.06
N GLY A 556 -13.59 0.51 -14.67
CA GLY A 556 -12.28 1.03 -15.04
C GLY A 556 -12.25 1.85 -16.34
N TYR A 557 -13.40 2.30 -16.85
CA TYR A 557 -13.51 3.11 -18.07
C TYR A 557 -13.82 4.57 -17.74
N GLN A 558 -13.20 5.53 -18.44
CA GLN A 558 -13.57 6.95 -18.34
C GLN A 558 -14.78 7.19 -19.23
N ALA A 559 -15.89 7.66 -18.66
CA ALA A 559 -17.12 7.91 -19.40
C ALA A 559 -17.32 9.42 -19.60
N LEU A 560 -17.51 9.83 -20.86
CA LEU A 560 -17.69 11.22 -21.27
C LEU A 560 -19.00 11.35 -22.03
N ALA A 561 -20.02 11.97 -21.42
CA ALA A 561 -21.31 12.19 -22.04
C ALA A 561 -21.43 13.65 -22.50
N VAL A 562 -21.59 13.87 -23.80
CA VAL A 562 -21.65 15.21 -24.40
C VAL A 562 -23.10 15.60 -24.72
N ASP A 563 -23.45 16.86 -24.49
CA ASP A 563 -24.68 17.46 -25.02
C ASP A 563 -24.42 17.94 -26.45
N LEU A 564 -25.16 17.42 -27.42
CA LEU A 564 -25.06 17.85 -28.81
C LEU A 564 -25.63 19.27 -29.00
N PRO A 565 -25.20 20.04 -30.02
CA PRO A 565 -25.71 21.39 -30.29
C PRO A 565 -27.23 21.47 -30.31
N GLY A 566 -27.79 22.44 -29.57
CA GLY A 566 -29.24 22.62 -29.41
C GLY A 566 -29.90 21.73 -28.35
N TYR A 567 -29.13 20.91 -27.62
CA TYR A 567 -29.63 20.02 -26.57
C TYR A 567 -28.95 20.26 -25.23
N GLY A 568 -29.68 20.01 -24.13
CA GLY A 568 -29.13 20.05 -22.77
C GLY A 568 -28.60 21.44 -22.40
N GLN A 569 -27.29 21.55 -22.15
CA GLN A 569 -26.60 22.82 -21.87
C GLN A 569 -25.70 23.29 -23.03
N SER A 570 -25.67 22.59 -24.16
CA SER A 570 -25.00 23.05 -25.38
C SER A 570 -25.96 23.95 -26.17
N PRO A 571 -25.63 25.23 -26.43
CA PRO A 571 -26.48 26.12 -27.22
C PRO A 571 -26.66 25.60 -28.65
N ASP A 572 -27.73 26.06 -29.30
CA ASP A 572 -27.95 25.80 -30.72
C ASP A 572 -26.97 26.60 -31.59
N SER A 573 -26.65 26.10 -32.78
CA SER A 573 -25.75 26.77 -33.72
C SER A 573 -25.97 26.28 -35.15
N GLU A 574 -25.64 27.15 -36.09
CA GLU A 574 -25.65 26.90 -37.53
C GLU A 574 -24.48 25.98 -37.98
N ALA A 575 -23.42 25.86 -37.15
CA ALA A 575 -22.20 25.13 -37.51
C ALA A 575 -22.41 23.65 -37.93
N PRO A 576 -23.17 22.78 -37.21
CA PRO A 576 -23.32 21.36 -37.56
C PRO A 576 -24.30 21.08 -38.72
N LYS A 577 -24.57 22.04 -39.62
CA LYS A 577 -25.47 21.83 -40.77
C LYS A 577 -24.87 20.94 -41.86
N SER A 578 -23.57 21.05 -42.13
CA SER A 578 -22.87 20.16 -43.07
C SER A 578 -22.43 18.86 -42.41
N GLU A 579 -22.27 17.79 -43.19
CA GLU A 579 -21.71 16.53 -42.70
C GLU A 579 -20.27 16.71 -42.19
N GLN A 580 -19.45 17.49 -42.90
CA GLN A 580 -18.05 17.72 -42.56
C GLN A 580 -17.90 18.40 -41.20
N ASN A 581 -18.74 19.40 -40.93
CA ASN A 581 -18.71 20.17 -39.69
C ASN A 581 -19.10 19.29 -38.48
N ARG A 582 -19.96 18.28 -38.67
CA ARG A 582 -20.30 17.31 -37.61
C ARG A 582 -19.14 16.37 -37.27
N VAL A 583 -18.35 15.98 -38.27
CA VAL A 583 -17.13 15.17 -38.05
C VAL A 583 -16.08 16.01 -37.34
N GLU A 584 -15.85 17.24 -37.80
CA GLU A 584 -14.89 18.17 -37.20
C GLU A 584 -15.27 18.51 -35.75
N LEU A 585 -16.57 18.70 -35.45
CA LEU A 585 -17.07 18.92 -34.09
C LEU A 585 -16.70 17.77 -33.13
N LEU A 586 -16.86 16.52 -33.57
CA LEU A 586 -16.51 15.34 -32.76
C LEU A 586 -14.99 15.16 -32.62
N SER A 587 -14.20 15.43 -33.66
CA SER A 587 -12.73 15.39 -33.56
C SER A 587 -12.21 16.48 -32.63
N LYS A 588 -12.66 17.74 -32.78
CA LYS A 588 -12.30 18.85 -31.88
C LYS A 588 -12.70 18.56 -30.43
N PHE A 589 -13.86 17.95 -30.19
CA PHE A 589 -14.28 17.51 -28.86
C PHE A 589 -13.28 16.52 -28.24
N MET A 590 -12.87 15.50 -29.00
CA MET A 590 -11.92 14.48 -28.52
C MET A 590 -10.50 15.03 -28.37
N GLU A 591 -10.02 15.83 -29.32
CA GLU A 591 -8.70 16.45 -29.31
C GLU A 591 -8.52 17.44 -28.16
N SER A 592 -9.54 18.27 -27.87
CA SER A 592 -9.54 19.22 -26.74
C SER A 592 -9.48 18.54 -25.37
N LEU A 593 -9.90 17.27 -25.30
CA LEU A 593 -9.83 16.42 -24.10
C LEU A 593 -8.63 15.45 -24.11
N GLY A 594 -7.71 15.59 -25.08
CA GLY A 594 -6.51 14.74 -25.21
C GLY A 594 -6.78 13.29 -25.63
N ILE A 595 -7.96 13.00 -26.18
CA ILE A 595 -8.44 11.66 -26.48
C ILE A 595 -7.96 11.24 -27.87
N LYS A 596 -6.90 10.41 -27.93
CA LYS A 596 -6.33 9.92 -29.19
C LYS A 596 -7.16 8.83 -29.88
N ALA A 597 -7.86 7.99 -29.10
CA ALA A 597 -8.77 6.98 -29.63
C ALA A 597 -9.85 6.61 -28.59
N ALA A 598 -11.12 6.64 -28.97
CA ALA A 598 -12.26 6.42 -28.07
C ALA A 598 -13.15 5.24 -28.49
N VAL A 599 -13.97 4.72 -27.57
CA VAL A 599 -15.16 3.94 -27.94
C VAL A 599 -16.35 4.89 -28.02
N LEU A 600 -16.98 4.97 -29.20
CA LEU A 600 -18.09 5.90 -29.44
C LEU A 600 -19.45 5.18 -29.37
N VAL A 601 -20.28 5.55 -28.40
CA VAL A 601 -21.67 5.06 -28.25
C VAL A 601 -22.62 6.08 -28.85
N SER A 602 -23.47 5.64 -29.80
CA SER A 602 -24.31 6.54 -30.59
C SER A 602 -25.73 6.01 -30.78
N PRO A 603 -26.71 6.48 -29.97
CA PRO A 603 -28.12 6.15 -30.13
C PRO A 603 -28.88 7.07 -31.10
N SER A 604 -29.71 6.47 -31.96
CA SER A 604 -30.75 7.19 -32.70
C SER A 604 -30.20 8.40 -33.50
N MET A 605 -30.71 9.60 -33.25
CA MET A 605 -30.36 10.86 -33.93
C MET A 605 -28.85 11.17 -33.99
N SER A 606 -28.05 10.76 -32.99
CA SER A 606 -26.60 10.98 -33.03
C SER A 606 -25.89 10.25 -34.17
N GLY A 607 -26.57 9.31 -34.84
CA GLY A 607 -26.14 8.72 -36.11
C GLY A 607 -25.75 9.74 -37.19
N HIS A 608 -26.41 10.92 -37.23
CA HIS A 608 -26.05 12.02 -38.15
C HIS A 608 -24.65 12.60 -37.91
N TYR A 609 -24.06 12.35 -36.73
CA TYR A 609 -22.69 12.74 -36.40
C TYR A 609 -21.76 11.51 -36.47
N SER A 610 -22.17 10.39 -35.87
CA SER A 610 -21.28 9.23 -35.70
C SER A 610 -21.09 8.38 -36.95
N ILE A 611 -22.08 8.25 -37.84
CA ILE A 611 -21.91 7.44 -39.07
C ILE A 611 -20.92 8.15 -40.03
N PRO A 612 -21.03 9.47 -40.30
CA PRO A 612 -19.98 10.18 -41.03
C PRO A 612 -18.62 10.15 -40.33
N PHE A 613 -18.60 10.21 -38.99
CA PHE A 613 -17.35 10.12 -38.23
C PHE A 613 -16.67 8.75 -38.38
N LEU A 614 -17.45 7.66 -38.37
CA LEU A 614 -16.96 6.31 -38.66
C LEU A 614 -16.36 6.23 -40.07
N MET A 615 -17.01 6.83 -41.07
CA MET A 615 -16.53 6.78 -42.45
C MET A 615 -15.24 7.59 -42.65
N LYS A 616 -15.17 8.82 -42.12
CA LYS A 616 -14.07 9.75 -42.38
C LYS A 616 -12.90 9.63 -41.39
N ASN A 617 -13.19 9.39 -40.11
CA ASN A 617 -12.22 9.49 -39.01
C ASN A 617 -12.15 8.19 -38.16
N ASN A 618 -12.32 7.00 -38.76
CA ASN A 618 -12.26 5.70 -38.05
C ASN A 618 -10.97 5.49 -37.23
N ALA A 619 -9.85 6.11 -37.59
CA ALA A 619 -8.58 6.01 -36.84
C ALA A 619 -8.67 6.58 -35.41
N GLN A 620 -9.58 7.53 -35.14
CA GLN A 620 -9.87 8.03 -33.78
C GLN A 620 -10.86 7.12 -33.01
N LEU A 621 -11.35 6.03 -33.61
CA LEU A 621 -12.25 5.07 -32.97
C LEU A 621 -11.53 3.75 -32.64
N LYS A 622 -11.43 3.45 -31.34
CA LYS A 622 -11.02 2.13 -30.84
C LYS A 622 -12.11 1.07 -31.02
N ALA A 623 -13.38 1.49 -30.96
CA ALA A 623 -14.57 0.70 -31.28
C ALA A 623 -15.80 1.59 -31.47
N PHE A 624 -16.87 1.04 -32.05
CA PHE A 624 -18.13 1.75 -32.28
C PHE A 624 -19.33 0.98 -31.68
N VAL A 625 -20.26 1.68 -31.04
CA VAL A 625 -21.47 1.08 -30.44
C VAL A 625 -22.72 1.83 -30.93
N PRO A 626 -23.19 1.55 -32.15
CA PRO A 626 -24.42 2.10 -32.69
C PRO A 626 -25.65 1.49 -32.00
N VAL A 627 -26.56 2.34 -31.50
CA VAL A 627 -27.83 1.93 -30.89
C VAL A 627 -29.00 2.43 -31.73
N ALA A 628 -29.45 1.61 -32.69
CA ALA A 628 -30.43 1.97 -33.72
C ALA A 628 -30.22 3.36 -34.39
N PRO A 629 -29.02 3.69 -34.92
CA PRO A 629 -28.71 5.04 -35.40
C PRO A 629 -29.37 5.39 -36.74
N VAL A 630 -29.65 6.69 -36.92
CA VAL A 630 -30.02 7.30 -38.21
C VAL A 630 -28.79 7.46 -39.12
N GLY A 631 -29.01 7.85 -40.39
CA GLY A 631 -27.92 8.09 -41.36
C GLY A 631 -27.30 6.83 -41.98
N THR A 632 -27.69 5.64 -41.54
CA THR A 632 -27.13 4.36 -42.02
C THR A 632 -27.42 4.03 -43.49
N ARG A 633 -28.30 4.77 -44.16
CA ARG A 633 -28.61 4.64 -45.61
C ARG A 633 -27.74 5.52 -46.52
N SER A 634 -26.94 6.44 -45.96
CA SER A 634 -26.18 7.42 -46.74
C SER A 634 -24.92 6.86 -47.42
N TYR A 635 -24.56 5.61 -47.13
CA TYR A 635 -23.33 4.95 -47.59
C TYR A 635 -23.64 3.54 -48.12
N SER A 636 -22.86 3.10 -49.10
CA SER A 636 -22.96 1.81 -49.76
C SER A 636 -22.44 0.64 -48.90
N PRO A 637 -22.86 -0.61 -49.18
CA PRO A 637 -22.29 -1.79 -48.52
C PRO A 637 -20.76 -1.89 -48.64
N GLN A 638 -20.20 -1.49 -49.79
CA GLN A 638 -18.76 -1.48 -50.04
C GLN A 638 -18.01 -0.51 -49.12
N GLU A 639 -18.59 0.66 -48.85
CA GLU A 639 -18.00 1.62 -47.90
C GLU A 639 -17.99 1.06 -46.47
N TYR A 640 -19.05 0.37 -46.03
CA TYR A 640 -19.06 -0.33 -44.74
C TYR A 640 -18.04 -1.47 -44.67
N GLN A 641 -17.85 -2.23 -45.76
CA GLN A 641 -16.88 -3.34 -45.81
C GLN A 641 -15.42 -2.88 -45.61
N ASN A 642 -15.11 -1.62 -45.96
CA ASN A 642 -13.78 -1.04 -45.77
C ASN A 642 -13.47 -0.68 -44.30
N ILE A 643 -14.47 -0.61 -43.42
CA ILE A 643 -14.32 -0.13 -42.03
C ILE A 643 -13.87 -1.27 -41.10
N GLN A 644 -12.62 -1.19 -40.62
CA GLN A 644 -12.03 -2.20 -39.73
C GLN A 644 -12.35 -2.00 -38.24
N THR A 645 -13.10 -0.95 -37.87
CA THR A 645 -13.41 -0.61 -36.47
C THR A 645 -14.31 -1.68 -35.82
N PRO A 646 -13.90 -2.33 -34.72
CA PRO A 646 -14.74 -3.30 -34.00
C PRO A 646 -16.06 -2.68 -33.56
N THR A 647 -17.18 -3.35 -33.84
CA THR A 647 -18.51 -2.76 -33.67
C THR A 647 -19.48 -3.65 -32.87
N LEU A 648 -20.24 -3.04 -31.96
CA LEU A 648 -21.39 -3.67 -31.27
C LEU A 648 -22.69 -3.01 -31.71
N ILE A 649 -23.44 -3.69 -32.59
CA ILE A 649 -24.73 -3.23 -33.11
C ILE A 649 -25.81 -3.55 -32.08
N VAL A 650 -26.48 -2.52 -31.56
CA VAL A 650 -27.52 -2.65 -30.53
C VAL A 650 -28.87 -2.19 -31.09
N PHE A 651 -29.94 -2.97 -30.89
CA PHE A 651 -31.31 -2.55 -31.20
C PHE A 651 -32.35 -3.32 -30.37
N GLY A 652 -33.54 -2.76 -30.21
CA GLY A 652 -34.67 -3.42 -29.55
C GLY A 652 -35.47 -4.30 -30.50
N ALA A 653 -35.92 -5.47 -30.05
CA ALA A 653 -36.67 -6.40 -30.88
C ALA A 653 -38.03 -5.88 -31.37
N LEU A 654 -38.61 -4.88 -30.69
CA LEU A 654 -39.86 -4.20 -31.08
C LEU A 654 -39.59 -2.95 -31.94
N ASP A 655 -38.34 -2.60 -32.22
CA ASP A 655 -37.98 -1.53 -33.16
C ASP A 655 -37.92 -2.06 -34.60
N THR A 656 -39.11 -2.32 -35.14
CA THR A 656 -39.33 -2.88 -36.48
C THR A 656 -38.99 -1.92 -37.62
N ASN A 657 -38.71 -0.64 -37.32
CA ASN A 657 -38.43 0.39 -38.31
C ASN A 657 -36.93 0.74 -38.32
N LEU A 658 -36.49 1.62 -37.41
CA LEU A 658 -35.13 2.18 -37.45
C LEU A 658 -34.09 1.17 -36.94
N GLY A 659 -34.44 0.36 -35.94
CA GLY A 659 -33.64 -0.75 -35.44
C GLY A 659 -33.40 -1.80 -36.51
N ALA A 660 -34.46 -2.33 -37.11
CA ALA A 660 -34.37 -3.30 -38.20
C ALA A 660 -33.57 -2.76 -39.42
N GLN A 661 -33.80 -1.50 -39.81
CA GLN A 661 -33.10 -0.87 -40.94
C GLN A 661 -31.61 -0.63 -40.65
N SER A 662 -31.27 -0.12 -39.48
CA SER A 662 -29.88 0.17 -39.10
C SER A 662 -29.08 -1.13 -38.93
N HIS A 663 -29.67 -2.15 -38.33
CA HIS A 663 -29.11 -3.50 -38.28
C HIS A 663 -28.79 -4.04 -39.70
N LYS A 664 -29.76 -4.02 -40.63
CA LYS A 664 -29.55 -4.52 -42.00
C LYS A 664 -28.33 -3.92 -42.71
N ASN A 665 -28.07 -2.63 -42.47
CA ASN A 665 -26.96 -1.91 -43.11
C ASN A 665 -25.63 -2.11 -42.35
N LEU A 666 -25.66 -2.06 -41.01
CA LEU A 666 -24.44 -2.17 -40.20
C LEU A 666 -23.86 -3.59 -40.15
N MET A 667 -24.66 -4.62 -40.44
CA MET A 667 -24.18 -6.01 -40.62
C MET A 667 -23.17 -6.16 -41.78
N GLN A 668 -22.99 -5.15 -42.63
CA GLN A 668 -21.97 -5.12 -43.69
C GLN A 668 -20.55 -4.81 -43.16
N LEU A 669 -20.41 -4.36 -41.91
CA LEU A 669 -19.11 -4.14 -41.26
C LEU A 669 -18.39 -5.49 -41.02
N PRO A 670 -17.11 -5.67 -41.37
CA PRO A 670 -16.42 -6.97 -41.27
C PRO A 670 -16.21 -7.45 -39.82
N HIS A 671 -16.21 -6.55 -38.84
CA HIS A 671 -15.89 -6.85 -37.44
C HIS A 671 -17.01 -6.43 -36.48
N HIS A 672 -18.24 -6.87 -36.78
CA HIS A 672 -19.42 -6.59 -35.97
C HIS A 672 -19.78 -7.72 -34.99
N SER A 673 -20.55 -7.35 -33.97
CA SER A 673 -21.27 -8.23 -33.06
C SER A 673 -22.66 -7.61 -32.80
N VAL A 674 -23.67 -8.42 -32.49
CA VAL A 674 -25.06 -7.96 -32.37
C VAL A 674 -25.62 -8.19 -30.97
N LEU A 675 -26.22 -7.16 -30.40
CA LEU A 675 -26.98 -7.19 -29.15
C LEU A 675 -28.43 -6.78 -29.42
N LYS A 676 -29.26 -7.77 -29.75
CA LYS A 676 -30.72 -7.62 -29.86
C LYS A 676 -31.34 -7.73 -28.47
N LEU A 677 -32.05 -6.68 -28.03
CA LEU A 677 -32.71 -6.65 -26.72
C LEU A 677 -34.18 -7.06 -26.87
N GLU A 678 -34.51 -8.27 -26.41
CA GLU A 678 -35.86 -8.83 -26.55
C GLU A 678 -36.89 -8.09 -25.70
N GLY A 679 -38.05 -7.83 -26.31
CA GLY A 679 -39.14 -7.02 -25.72
C GLY A 679 -38.86 -5.52 -25.60
N ALA A 680 -37.73 -5.02 -26.09
CA ALA A 680 -37.38 -3.59 -26.05
C ALA A 680 -37.78 -2.85 -27.33
N ARG A 681 -38.16 -1.56 -27.21
CA ARG A 681 -38.49 -0.64 -28.31
C ARG A 681 -37.25 0.13 -28.77
N HIS A 682 -37.44 1.23 -29.51
CA HIS A 682 -36.36 2.02 -30.12
C HIS A 682 -35.29 2.50 -29.11
N ALA A 683 -35.69 3.08 -27.98
CA ALA A 683 -34.79 3.45 -26.89
C ALA A 683 -34.44 2.22 -26.02
N CYS A 684 -33.90 1.16 -26.64
CA CYS A 684 -33.80 -0.16 -26.02
C CYS A 684 -32.95 -0.21 -24.74
N TYR A 685 -31.98 0.70 -24.61
CA TYR A 685 -31.16 0.90 -23.41
C TYR A 685 -31.93 1.51 -22.23
N MET A 686 -33.07 2.18 -22.47
CA MET A 686 -33.99 2.66 -21.44
C MET A 686 -35.00 1.57 -21.03
N ASP A 687 -35.50 0.78 -21.99
CA ASP A 687 -36.42 -0.32 -21.73
C ASP A 687 -35.73 -1.50 -21.00
N LYS A 688 -34.47 -1.81 -21.35
CA LYS A 688 -33.68 -2.93 -20.81
C LYS A 688 -32.26 -2.51 -20.37
N PRO A 689 -32.10 -1.58 -19.39
CA PRO A 689 -30.80 -1.01 -19.03
C PRO A 689 -29.78 -2.06 -18.54
N ARG A 690 -30.20 -3.02 -17.70
CA ARG A 690 -29.30 -4.06 -17.17
C ARG A 690 -28.71 -4.94 -18.28
N GLU A 691 -29.52 -5.28 -19.29
CA GLU A 691 -29.09 -6.11 -20.43
C GLU A 691 -28.15 -5.32 -21.35
N PHE A 692 -28.48 -4.06 -21.62
CA PHE A 692 -27.61 -3.13 -22.35
C PHE A 692 -26.25 -2.94 -21.66
N HIS A 693 -26.23 -2.61 -20.36
CA HIS A 693 -25.00 -2.40 -19.59
C HIS A 693 -24.13 -3.67 -19.56
N ARG A 694 -24.74 -4.85 -19.38
CA ARG A 694 -24.02 -6.13 -19.42
C ARG A 694 -23.35 -6.35 -20.77
N GLY A 695 -24.10 -6.22 -21.87
CA GLY A 695 -23.57 -6.43 -23.22
C GLY A 695 -22.49 -5.41 -23.60
N LEU A 696 -22.67 -4.14 -23.21
CA LEU A 696 -21.67 -3.09 -23.39
C LEU A 696 -20.36 -3.41 -22.64
N ILE A 697 -20.43 -3.77 -21.35
CA ILE A 697 -19.24 -4.13 -20.55
C ILE A 697 -18.57 -5.40 -21.10
N GLU A 698 -19.34 -6.40 -21.55
CA GLU A 698 -18.77 -7.61 -22.14
C GLU A 698 -18.00 -7.32 -23.44
N PHE A 699 -18.56 -6.48 -24.31
CA PHE A 699 -17.87 -6.00 -25.51
C PHE A 699 -16.61 -5.20 -25.16
N LEU A 700 -16.71 -4.23 -24.26
CA LEU A 700 -15.57 -3.42 -23.80
C LEU A 700 -14.45 -4.24 -23.13
N ARG A 701 -14.74 -5.44 -22.60
CA ARG A 701 -13.72 -6.39 -22.10
C ARG A 701 -13.06 -7.20 -23.21
N LYS A 702 -13.75 -7.45 -24.33
CA LYS A 702 -13.22 -8.15 -25.52
C LYS A 702 -12.33 -7.23 -26.38
N LEU A 703 -12.50 -5.92 -26.29
CA LEU A 703 -11.63 -4.95 -26.96
C LEU A 703 -10.19 -5.02 -26.41
N LYS A 704 -9.30 -5.70 -27.15
CA LYS A 704 -7.88 -5.77 -26.82
C LYS A 704 -7.30 -4.37 -26.63
N CYS A 705 -6.81 -4.12 -25.42
CA CYS A 705 -6.07 -2.92 -25.12
C CYS A 705 -4.68 -3.05 -25.77
N ASN A 706 -4.43 -2.33 -26.88
CA ASN A 706 -3.07 -2.18 -27.43
C ASN A 706 -2.25 -1.18 -26.59
N ARG A 707 -2.45 -1.17 -25.27
CA ARG A 707 -1.44 -0.66 -24.36
C ARG A 707 -0.51 -1.82 -24.08
N ILE A 708 0.78 -1.56 -24.23
CA ILE A 708 1.83 -2.39 -23.66
C ILE A 708 1.68 -2.28 -22.14
N CYS A 709 0.85 -3.14 -21.54
CA CYS A 709 0.90 -3.41 -20.12
C CYS A 709 2.04 -4.40 -19.88
N VAL A 710 3.27 -3.88 -19.86
CA VAL A 710 4.39 -4.58 -19.23
C VAL A 710 4.09 -4.66 -17.74
N GLN A 711 3.50 -5.77 -17.34
CA GLN A 711 3.46 -6.17 -15.94
C GLN A 711 3.72 -7.69 -15.93
N ILE A 712 5.00 -8.05 -15.98
CA ILE A 712 5.44 -9.31 -15.39
C ILE A 712 5.18 -9.17 -13.89
N PRO A 713 4.53 -10.13 -13.22
CA PRO A 713 4.53 -10.18 -11.76
C PRO A 713 5.98 -10.38 -11.30
N ALA A 714 6.58 -9.36 -10.70
CA ALA A 714 7.95 -9.46 -10.20
C ALA A 714 7.97 -10.39 -8.97
N CYS A 715 8.72 -11.48 -9.06
CA CYS A 715 8.87 -12.44 -7.98
C CYS A 715 9.89 -11.90 -6.97
N SER A 716 9.45 -11.01 -6.08
CA SER A 716 10.35 -10.40 -5.11
C SER A 716 10.82 -11.38 -4.06
N LEU A 717 12.13 -11.42 -3.84
CA LEU A 717 12.72 -11.88 -2.59
C LEU A 717 12.18 -10.97 -1.48
N THR A 718 11.37 -11.47 -0.56
CA THR A 718 10.90 -10.62 0.54
C THR A 718 11.95 -10.56 1.65
N ARG A 719 12.82 -9.54 1.64
CA ARG A 719 13.35 -9.02 2.91
C ARG A 719 12.20 -8.33 3.64
N THR A 720 11.80 -8.91 4.76
CA THR A 720 11.39 -8.10 5.92
C THR A 720 12.62 -7.41 6.51
N ASP A 721 12.45 -6.26 7.18
CA ASP A 721 13.54 -5.59 7.90
C ASP A 721 14.08 -6.49 9.02
N GLN A 722 15.07 -7.31 8.69
CA GLN A 722 15.82 -8.13 9.63
C GLN A 722 17.24 -8.31 9.15
N MET A 723 18.18 -8.08 10.06
CA MET A 723 19.49 -8.66 9.94
C MET A 723 19.41 -10.16 10.24
N LEU A 724 19.94 -10.93 9.28
CA LEU A 724 20.32 -12.35 9.36
C LEU A 724 19.20 -13.42 9.27
N GLU A 725 19.23 -14.12 8.13
CA GLU A 725 19.12 -15.58 7.93
C GLU A 725 17.87 -16.26 7.36
N GLU A 726 16.69 -15.62 7.22
CA GLU A 726 15.61 -16.20 6.38
C GLU A 726 15.06 -15.21 5.33
N VAL A 727 15.63 -15.26 4.12
CA VAL A 727 14.98 -14.72 2.92
C VAL A 727 13.83 -15.65 2.54
N ARG A 728 12.59 -15.16 2.62
CA ARG A 728 11.45 -15.96 2.17
C ARG A 728 11.53 -16.17 0.66
N GLU A 729 11.32 -17.40 0.21
CA GLU A 729 11.45 -17.76 -1.20
C GLU A 729 10.49 -16.96 -2.10
N PRO A 730 10.90 -16.55 -3.31
CA PRO A 730 10.03 -15.82 -4.24
C PRO A 730 8.80 -16.62 -4.70
N ASP A 731 7.67 -15.93 -4.89
CA ASP A 731 6.45 -16.50 -5.48
C ASP A 731 6.59 -16.63 -7.01
N TYR A 732 7.28 -17.68 -7.46
CA TYR A 732 7.49 -17.96 -8.88
C TYR A 732 6.18 -18.29 -9.64
N ASP A 733 5.11 -18.72 -8.96
CA ASP A 733 3.85 -19.12 -9.63
C ASP A 733 3.23 -17.97 -10.44
N ALA A 734 3.41 -16.73 -9.97
CA ALA A 734 2.88 -15.57 -10.68
C ALA A 734 3.60 -15.34 -12.02
N ALA A 735 4.92 -15.53 -12.08
CA ALA A 735 5.69 -15.52 -13.31
C ALA A 735 5.36 -16.74 -14.19
N LEU A 736 5.24 -17.95 -13.64
CA LEU A 736 4.87 -19.14 -14.40
C LEU A 736 3.52 -18.96 -15.12
N ARG A 737 2.49 -18.46 -14.43
CA ARG A 737 1.18 -18.14 -15.04
C ARG A 737 1.25 -17.05 -16.11
N PHE A 738 2.18 -16.09 -15.98
CA PHE A 738 2.44 -15.09 -17.01
C PHE A 738 3.06 -15.75 -18.26
N LEU A 739 4.08 -16.58 -18.07
CA LEU A 739 4.80 -17.27 -19.15
C LEU A 739 3.90 -18.28 -19.88
N ASP A 740 3.07 -19.05 -19.16
CA ASP A 740 2.06 -19.95 -19.75
C ASP A 740 1.17 -19.21 -20.77
N ARG A 741 0.69 -18.02 -20.41
CA ARG A 741 -0.13 -17.19 -21.29
C ARG A 741 0.65 -16.67 -22.50
N ILE A 742 1.90 -16.25 -22.31
CA ILE A 742 2.75 -15.75 -23.42
C ILE A 742 3.10 -16.87 -24.40
N ALA A 743 3.40 -18.08 -23.92
CA ALA A 743 3.66 -19.23 -24.77
C ALA A 743 2.47 -19.57 -25.69
N VAL A 744 1.26 -19.54 -25.14
CA VAL A 744 0.01 -19.70 -25.90
C VAL A 744 -0.20 -18.55 -26.90
N GLU A 745 0.05 -17.30 -26.49
CA GLU A 745 -0.09 -16.13 -27.38
C GLU A 745 0.91 -16.11 -28.54
N LEU A 746 2.13 -16.59 -28.30
CA LEU A 746 3.19 -16.68 -29.31
C LEU A 746 3.12 -17.97 -30.13
N GLU A 747 2.24 -18.92 -29.82
CA GLU A 747 2.21 -20.26 -30.40
C GLU A 747 3.60 -20.93 -30.34
N LEU A 748 4.17 -21.01 -29.12
CA LEU A 748 5.45 -21.68 -28.86
C LEU A 748 5.27 -22.76 -27.78
N PRO A 749 5.82 -23.98 -27.98
CA PRO A 749 5.84 -24.99 -26.93
C PRO A 749 6.65 -24.50 -25.73
N LEU A 750 6.03 -24.56 -24.54
CA LEU A 750 6.63 -24.24 -23.26
C LEU A 750 6.90 -25.52 -22.47
N LYS A 751 8.17 -25.73 -22.11
CA LYS A 751 8.59 -26.78 -21.18
C LYS A 751 8.89 -26.14 -19.82
N LYS A 752 8.36 -26.73 -18.76
CA LYS A 752 8.64 -26.36 -17.36
C LYS A 752 9.43 -27.50 -16.71
N ILE A 753 10.56 -27.19 -16.09
CA ILE A 753 11.49 -28.15 -15.49
C ILE A 753 11.76 -27.70 -14.06
N GLU A 754 11.34 -28.49 -13.09
CA GLU A 754 11.66 -28.27 -11.69
C GLU A 754 13.09 -28.76 -11.43
N VAL A 755 13.99 -27.84 -11.09
CA VAL A 755 15.43 -28.13 -10.89
C VAL A 755 15.77 -28.35 -9.42
N CYS A 756 15.02 -27.70 -8.55
CA CYS A 756 14.95 -27.88 -7.09
C CYS A 756 13.48 -27.69 -6.67
N PRO A 757 13.04 -28.21 -5.51
CA PRO A 757 11.66 -28.02 -5.03
C PRO A 757 11.26 -26.54 -5.04
N GLY A 758 10.20 -26.18 -5.76
CA GLY A 758 9.73 -24.79 -5.89
C GLY A 758 10.60 -23.88 -6.78
N ARG A 759 11.57 -24.44 -7.54
CA ARG A 759 12.41 -23.72 -8.51
C ARG A 759 12.21 -24.32 -9.90
N VAL A 760 11.44 -23.61 -10.74
CA VAL A 760 11.04 -24.08 -12.07
C VAL A 760 11.67 -23.22 -13.17
N VAL A 761 12.56 -23.83 -13.95
CA VAL A 761 13.06 -23.25 -15.21
C VAL A 761 11.98 -23.40 -16.29
N SER A 762 11.67 -22.31 -16.97
CA SER A 762 10.67 -22.27 -18.05
C SER A 762 11.33 -21.98 -19.39
N ILE A 763 11.05 -22.79 -20.41
CA ILE A 763 11.69 -22.72 -21.73
C ILE A 763 10.64 -22.69 -22.82
N MET A 764 10.56 -21.58 -23.56
CA MET A 764 9.79 -21.49 -24.81
C MET A 764 10.70 -21.76 -26.00
N THR A 765 10.34 -22.73 -26.85
CA THR A 765 11.18 -23.12 -28.00
C THR A 765 10.55 -22.66 -29.31
N TRP A 766 11.28 -21.84 -30.07
CA TRP A 766 10.98 -21.53 -31.46
C TRP A 766 11.90 -22.35 -32.36
N GLU A 767 11.38 -23.47 -32.86
CA GLU A 767 12.11 -24.39 -33.73
C GLU A 767 12.50 -23.71 -35.06
N GLY A 768 13.77 -23.84 -35.43
CA GLY A 768 14.33 -23.29 -36.67
C GLY A 768 14.14 -24.22 -37.87
N THR A 769 14.40 -23.71 -39.08
CA THR A 769 14.32 -24.54 -40.30
C THR A 769 15.42 -25.59 -40.42
N LYS A 770 16.46 -25.53 -39.58
CA LYS A 770 17.58 -26.47 -39.49
C LYS A 770 17.86 -26.81 -38.01
N PRO A 771 16.98 -27.60 -37.35
CA PRO A 771 17.04 -27.82 -35.90
C PRO A 771 18.27 -28.61 -35.42
N GLN A 772 19.04 -29.23 -36.33
CA GLN A 772 20.29 -29.92 -36.00
C GLN A 772 21.47 -28.98 -35.75
N LEU A 773 21.43 -27.75 -36.28
CA LEU A 773 22.42 -26.72 -35.98
C LEU A 773 22.30 -26.28 -34.51
N LYS A 774 23.40 -25.83 -33.89
CA LYS A 774 23.35 -25.35 -32.50
C LYS A 774 22.37 -24.17 -32.37
N SER A 775 21.58 -24.18 -31.30
CA SER A 775 20.55 -23.18 -31.04
C SER A 775 21.13 -21.87 -30.49
N VAL A 776 20.35 -20.80 -30.60
CA VAL A 776 20.57 -19.54 -29.87
C VAL A 776 19.70 -19.51 -28.62
N LEU A 777 20.31 -19.22 -27.47
CA LEU A 777 19.62 -19.03 -26.20
C LEU A 777 19.43 -17.53 -25.92
N LEU A 778 18.21 -17.17 -25.51
CA LEU A 778 17.89 -15.87 -24.93
C LEU A 778 17.54 -16.14 -23.45
N ASN A 779 18.53 -15.97 -22.57
CA ASN A 779 18.40 -16.23 -21.13
C ASN A 779 17.79 -15.03 -20.41
N SER A 780 17.05 -15.30 -19.33
CA SER A 780 16.57 -14.28 -18.42
C SER A 780 16.18 -14.87 -17.07
N HIS A 781 16.29 -14.12 -15.97
CA HIS A 781 15.79 -14.54 -14.65
C HIS A 781 14.40 -13.98 -14.31
N THR A 782 13.73 -14.56 -13.31
CA THR A 782 12.32 -14.30 -12.95
C THR A 782 12.13 -13.61 -11.59
N ASP A 783 13.09 -13.76 -10.69
CA ASP A 783 13.16 -13.12 -9.37
C ASP A 783 13.63 -11.66 -9.44
N VAL A 784 13.48 -10.92 -8.33
CA VAL A 784 14.06 -9.58 -8.14
C VAL A 784 14.49 -9.37 -6.69
N VAL A 785 15.50 -8.54 -6.47
CA VAL A 785 15.89 -8.07 -5.12
C VAL A 785 14.72 -7.40 -4.35
N PRO A 786 14.77 -7.40 -3.00
CA PRO A 786 13.81 -6.68 -2.18
C PRO A 786 13.79 -5.16 -2.39
N VAL A 787 12.78 -4.49 -1.86
CA VAL A 787 12.62 -3.02 -1.92
C VAL A 787 12.19 -2.42 -0.58
N TYR A 788 12.76 -1.26 -0.24
CA TYR A 788 12.23 -0.38 0.82
C TYR A 788 11.22 0.58 0.17
N GLN A 789 9.93 0.22 0.21
CA GLN A 789 8.86 0.88 -0.55
C GLN A 789 8.67 2.37 -0.17
N GLU A 790 9.08 2.77 1.03
CA GLU A 790 9.11 4.14 1.54
C GLU A 790 10.08 5.07 0.80
N HIS A 791 11.10 4.51 0.13
CA HIS A 791 12.07 5.27 -0.67
C HIS A 791 11.69 5.38 -2.14
N TRP A 792 10.58 4.76 -2.55
CA TRP A 792 10.05 4.83 -3.90
C TRP A 792 8.93 5.87 -4.04
N LYS A 793 9.05 6.71 -5.09
CA LYS A 793 8.08 7.69 -5.57
C LYS A 793 6.76 7.04 -6.00
N TYR A 794 6.80 5.78 -6.43
CA TYR A 794 5.66 4.99 -6.89
C TYR A 794 5.74 3.56 -6.31
N ASP A 795 4.68 2.77 -6.47
CA ASP A 795 4.67 1.37 -6.03
C ASP A 795 5.69 0.54 -6.84
N ALA A 796 6.70 -0.01 -6.17
CA ALA A 796 7.84 -0.64 -6.83
C ALA A 796 7.46 -1.89 -7.65
N PHE A 797 6.33 -2.52 -7.32
CA PHE A 797 5.83 -3.73 -7.99
C PHE A 797 4.65 -3.44 -8.94
N LYS A 798 4.36 -2.16 -9.20
CA LYS A 798 3.43 -1.71 -10.24
C LYS A 798 4.11 -0.74 -11.19
N ALA A 799 4.34 -1.19 -12.42
CA ALA A 799 4.86 -0.36 -13.51
C ALA A 799 4.06 0.96 -13.63
N PHE A 800 4.67 2.07 -13.22
CA PHE A 800 4.10 3.40 -13.31
C PHE A 800 4.88 4.20 -14.35
N LYS A 801 4.20 4.71 -15.38
CA LYS A 801 4.82 5.61 -16.37
C LYS A 801 4.48 7.05 -16.05
N ASP A 802 5.50 7.90 -15.92
CA ASP A 802 5.32 9.35 -15.75
C ASP A 802 4.98 10.07 -17.07
N ALA A 803 4.96 11.41 -17.05
CA ALA A 803 4.63 12.22 -18.23
C ALA A 803 5.79 12.29 -19.24
N GLU A 804 7.01 12.12 -18.74
CA GLU A 804 8.30 12.12 -19.45
C GLU A 804 8.58 10.76 -20.13
N GLY A 805 7.78 9.74 -19.83
CA GLY A 805 7.86 8.40 -20.41
C GLY A 805 8.72 7.42 -19.62
N ASN A 806 9.19 7.78 -18.43
CA ASN A 806 9.96 6.91 -17.55
C ASN A 806 9.01 5.90 -16.89
N ILE A 807 9.29 4.62 -17.11
CA ILE A 807 8.56 3.50 -16.52
C ILE A 807 9.29 3.10 -15.25
N TYR A 808 8.72 3.41 -14.10
CA TYR A 808 9.22 3.06 -12.77
C TYR A 808 8.65 1.72 -12.32
N ALA A 809 9.53 0.78 -11.99
CA ALA A 809 9.28 -0.45 -11.24
C ALA A 809 10.60 -1.18 -11.00
N ARG A 810 10.64 -2.07 -10.00
CA ARG A 810 11.76 -3.00 -9.79
C ARG A 810 11.85 -3.95 -10.99
N GLY A 811 13.06 -4.06 -11.55
CA GLY A 811 13.37 -4.85 -12.73
C GLY A 811 13.01 -4.20 -14.06
N THR A 812 12.93 -2.86 -14.10
CA THR A 812 12.89 -2.09 -15.35
C THR A 812 14.26 -1.93 -16.00
N GLN A 813 15.34 -2.21 -15.27
CA GLN A 813 16.71 -2.41 -15.75
C GLN A 813 17.16 -3.86 -15.55
N ASP A 814 16.82 -4.48 -14.40
CA ASP A 814 17.30 -5.83 -14.05
C ASP A 814 16.16 -6.83 -13.70
N MET A 815 15.76 -7.72 -14.61
CA MET A 815 16.01 -7.66 -16.06
C MET A 815 14.69 -7.80 -16.85
N LYS A 816 13.56 -7.52 -16.19
CA LYS A 816 12.20 -7.75 -16.73
C LYS A 816 11.93 -6.92 -17.99
N CYS A 817 12.67 -5.82 -18.19
CA CYS A 817 12.72 -5.10 -19.46
C CYS A 817 13.25 -5.98 -20.61
N VAL A 818 14.43 -6.60 -20.45
CA VAL A 818 15.06 -7.51 -21.43
C VAL A 818 14.17 -8.73 -21.67
N THR A 819 13.61 -9.33 -20.62
CA THR A 819 12.63 -10.43 -20.70
C THR A 819 11.50 -10.11 -21.68
N ILE A 820 10.89 -8.92 -21.56
CA ILE A 820 9.83 -8.50 -22.48
C ILE A 820 10.39 -8.09 -23.85
N GLN A 821 11.56 -7.47 -23.93
CA GLN A 821 12.15 -7.09 -25.22
C GLN A 821 12.39 -8.32 -26.12
N TYR A 822 12.88 -9.43 -25.57
CA TYR A 822 12.95 -10.72 -26.29
C TYR A 822 11.56 -11.20 -26.75
N ILE A 823 10.59 -11.26 -25.83
CA ILE A 823 9.21 -11.68 -26.11
C ILE A 823 8.55 -10.81 -27.20
N GLN A 824 8.81 -9.49 -27.22
CA GLN A 824 8.26 -8.58 -28.22
C GLN A 824 8.98 -8.67 -29.57
N ALA A 825 10.31 -8.83 -29.59
CA ALA A 825 11.06 -9.04 -30.82
C ALA A 825 10.61 -10.34 -31.52
N VAL A 826 10.46 -11.43 -30.76
CA VAL A 826 9.92 -12.70 -31.26
C VAL A 826 8.48 -12.55 -31.76
N ARG A 827 7.61 -11.84 -31.02
CA ARG A 827 6.23 -11.55 -31.46
C ARG A 827 6.20 -10.84 -32.81
N LYS A 828 7.03 -9.81 -33.01
CA LYS A 828 7.12 -9.07 -34.28
C LYS A 828 7.62 -9.94 -35.42
N LEU A 829 8.72 -10.67 -35.22
CA LEU A 829 9.30 -11.54 -36.25
C LEU A 829 8.32 -12.65 -36.68
N LYS A 830 7.60 -13.27 -35.72
CA LYS A 830 6.51 -14.22 -36.04
C LYS A 830 5.36 -13.55 -36.79
N ALA A 831 4.93 -12.35 -36.39
CA ALA A 831 3.88 -11.61 -37.08
C ALA A 831 4.26 -11.16 -38.52
N GLN A 832 5.57 -11.01 -38.80
CA GLN A 832 6.11 -10.78 -40.14
C GLN A 832 6.21 -12.07 -40.99
N GLY A 833 5.88 -13.24 -40.43
CA GLY A 833 6.01 -14.54 -41.10
C GLY A 833 7.45 -15.05 -41.24
N TRP A 834 8.42 -14.38 -40.62
CA TRP A 834 9.82 -14.79 -40.64
C TRP A 834 10.04 -16.08 -39.82
N LYS A 835 11.03 -16.89 -40.20
CA LYS A 835 11.44 -18.11 -39.47
C LYS A 835 12.96 -18.15 -39.32
N PRO A 836 13.49 -18.48 -38.13
CA PRO A 836 14.93 -18.57 -37.92
C PRO A 836 15.51 -19.82 -38.57
N ALA A 837 16.78 -19.77 -38.99
CA ALA A 837 17.46 -20.95 -39.52
C ALA A 837 17.85 -21.93 -38.40
N ARG A 838 18.48 -21.41 -37.34
CA ARG A 838 18.77 -22.13 -36.08
C ARG A 838 17.56 -22.05 -35.13
N THR A 839 17.39 -23.04 -34.25
CA THR A 839 16.38 -22.98 -33.18
C THR A 839 16.70 -21.85 -32.18
N VAL A 840 15.67 -21.19 -31.66
CA VAL A 840 15.77 -20.17 -30.61
C VAL A 840 15.05 -20.65 -29.35
N HIS A 841 15.73 -20.63 -28.21
CA HIS A 841 15.12 -20.88 -26.90
C HIS A 841 15.03 -19.57 -26.12
N LEU A 842 13.85 -19.24 -25.59
CA LEU A 842 13.69 -18.22 -24.56
C LEU A 842 13.61 -18.95 -23.22
N MET A 843 14.58 -18.71 -22.35
CA MET A 843 14.68 -19.40 -21.06
C MET A 843 14.49 -18.41 -19.93
N PHE A 844 13.71 -18.81 -18.95
CA PHE A 844 13.33 -18.03 -17.78
C PHE A 844 13.71 -18.83 -16.53
N VAL A 845 14.73 -18.37 -15.82
CA VAL A 845 15.41 -19.08 -14.72
C VAL A 845 15.00 -18.45 -13.38
N PRO A 846 14.93 -19.23 -12.28
CA PRO A 846 14.80 -18.70 -10.93
C PRO A 846 16.16 -18.65 -10.20
N ASP A 847 16.23 -17.97 -9.06
CA ASP A 847 17.32 -18.02 -8.07
C ASP A 847 18.58 -17.20 -8.43
N GLU A 848 18.58 -16.42 -9.53
CA GLU A 848 19.75 -15.61 -9.96
C GLU A 848 20.13 -14.59 -8.88
N GLU A 849 19.14 -13.84 -8.36
CA GLU A 849 19.31 -12.73 -7.41
C GLU A 849 19.78 -13.20 -6.01
N VAL A 850 19.96 -14.52 -5.82
CA VAL A 850 20.58 -15.16 -4.64
C VAL A 850 21.79 -16.05 -4.99
N GLY A 851 22.32 -15.95 -6.22
CA GLY A 851 23.56 -16.57 -6.69
C GLY A 851 23.41 -17.63 -7.79
N GLY A 852 22.19 -17.98 -8.21
CA GLY A 852 21.90 -18.93 -9.30
C GLY A 852 22.17 -20.41 -8.95
N HIS A 853 22.55 -20.71 -7.71
CA HIS A 853 22.97 -22.04 -7.26
C HIS A 853 21.86 -23.09 -7.40
N LYS A 854 20.63 -22.79 -6.95
CA LYS A 854 19.46 -23.68 -7.12
C LYS A 854 18.72 -23.44 -8.44
N GLY A 855 19.24 -22.55 -9.28
CA GLY A 855 18.73 -22.17 -10.59
C GLY A 855 19.61 -22.72 -11.71
N MET A 856 20.29 -21.83 -12.42
CA MET A 856 21.14 -22.18 -13.57
C MET A 856 22.25 -23.17 -13.24
N GLU A 857 22.96 -23.03 -12.12
CA GLU A 857 24.09 -23.92 -11.79
C GLU A 857 23.63 -25.38 -11.69
N THR A 858 22.52 -25.61 -11.02
CA THR A 858 21.88 -26.92 -10.99
C THR A 858 21.40 -27.33 -12.39
N PHE A 859 20.78 -26.42 -13.15
CA PHE A 859 20.20 -26.75 -14.45
C PHE A 859 21.21 -27.14 -15.54
N VAL A 860 22.36 -26.46 -15.64
CA VAL A 860 23.37 -26.76 -16.69
C VAL A 860 23.95 -28.17 -16.58
N THR A 861 23.86 -28.79 -15.40
CA THR A 861 24.28 -30.20 -15.19
C THR A 861 23.25 -31.22 -15.67
N GLN A 862 22.00 -30.82 -15.92
CA GLN A 862 20.91 -31.75 -16.26
C GLN A 862 20.92 -32.16 -17.75
N PRO A 863 20.50 -33.40 -18.07
CA PRO A 863 20.33 -33.84 -19.46
C PRO A 863 19.37 -32.95 -20.27
N GLU A 864 18.41 -32.33 -19.58
CA GLU A 864 17.43 -31.38 -20.12
C GLU A 864 18.09 -30.16 -20.76
N PHE A 865 19.15 -29.61 -20.14
CA PHE A 865 19.90 -28.48 -20.68
C PHE A 865 20.73 -28.89 -21.91
N GLN A 866 21.38 -30.06 -21.85
CA GLN A 866 22.16 -30.60 -22.98
C GLN A 866 21.28 -30.83 -24.23
N LYS A 867 20.03 -31.27 -24.05
CA LYS A 867 19.04 -31.44 -25.13
C LYS A 867 18.63 -30.15 -25.84
N LEU A 868 18.93 -28.96 -25.28
CA LEU A 868 18.69 -27.68 -25.95
C LEU A 868 19.70 -27.43 -27.10
N ASN A 869 20.81 -28.17 -27.15
CA ASN A 869 21.82 -28.06 -28.22
C ASN A 869 22.35 -26.62 -28.41
N ILE A 870 22.53 -25.87 -27.31
CA ILE A 870 22.91 -24.44 -27.35
C ILE A 870 24.34 -24.26 -27.89
N GLY A 871 24.51 -23.28 -28.78
CA GLY A 871 25.81 -22.86 -29.32
C GLY A 871 26.21 -21.44 -28.95
N PHE A 872 25.26 -20.59 -28.58
CA PHE A 872 25.48 -19.24 -28.12
C PHE A 872 24.32 -18.73 -27.26
N ALA A 873 24.62 -17.93 -26.25
CA ALA A 873 23.63 -17.32 -25.35
C ALA A 873 23.74 -15.79 -25.30
N LEU A 874 22.60 -15.12 -25.30
CA LEU A 874 22.46 -13.77 -24.78
C LEU A 874 21.85 -13.82 -23.39
N ASP A 875 22.31 -12.92 -22.53
CA ASP A 875 21.90 -12.78 -21.14
C ASP A 875 21.78 -11.29 -20.78
N GLU A 876 21.49 -10.98 -19.52
CA GLU A 876 21.40 -9.61 -19.05
C GLU A 876 22.70 -8.80 -19.15
N GLY A 877 22.57 -7.49 -19.28
CA GLY A 877 23.67 -6.55 -19.12
C GLY A 877 23.24 -5.29 -18.37
N LEU A 878 24.20 -4.41 -18.13
CA LEU A 878 24.02 -3.13 -17.44
C LEU A 878 23.45 -2.03 -18.36
N ALA A 879 22.86 -0.99 -17.76
CA ALA A 879 22.59 0.27 -18.45
C ALA A 879 23.88 1.08 -18.64
N ASN A 880 23.96 1.88 -19.71
CA ASN A 880 25.08 2.80 -19.96
C ASN A 880 24.58 4.26 -19.89
N PRO A 881 25.12 5.11 -19.01
CA PRO A 881 24.74 6.53 -18.91
C PRO A 881 25.10 7.37 -20.16
N GLY A 882 26.07 6.92 -20.95
CA GLY A 882 26.55 7.56 -22.17
C GLY A 882 25.84 7.10 -23.45
N GLU A 883 26.47 7.37 -24.59
CA GLU A 883 25.91 7.02 -25.92
C GLU A 883 26.10 5.56 -26.31
N ALA A 884 27.12 4.90 -25.76
CA ALA A 884 27.48 3.53 -26.10
C ALA A 884 26.54 2.49 -25.46
N PHE A 885 26.67 1.25 -25.91
CA PHE A 885 26.05 0.09 -25.30
C PHE A 885 27.13 -0.83 -24.76
N THR A 886 27.10 -1.12 -23.46
CA THR A 886 28.07 -2.01 -22.83
C THR A 886 27.74 -3.47 -23.15
N VAL A 887 28.77 -4.26 -23.44
CA VAL A 887 28.69 -5.66 -23.85
C VAL A 887 29.63 -6.48 -22.97
N PHE A 888 29.06 -7.45 -22.27
CA PHE A 888 29.76 -8.18 -21.23
C PHE A 888 30.11 -9.59 -21.69
N TYR A 889 31.41 -9.85 -21.83
CA TYR A 889 31.96 -11.14 -22.30
C TYR A 889 32.65 -11.93 -21.18
N GLY A 890 32.93 -11.25 -20.07
CA GLY A 890 33.46 -11.76 -18.82
C GLY A 890 32.58 -11.33 -17.64
N GLU A 891 32.77 -11.94 -16.47
CA GLU A 891 32.26 -11.41 -15.20
C GLU A 891 33.29 -11.62 -14.10
N ARG A 892 33.17 -10.89 -12.99
CA ARG A 892 34.05 -11.05 -11.83
C ARG A 892 33.64 -12.25 -11.00
N ASN A 893 34.63 -12.97 -10.47
CA ASN A 893 34.43 -14.06 -9.53
C ASN A 893 34.08 -13.49 -8.13
N PRO A 894 32.89 -13.80 -7.57
CA PRO A 894 32.53 -13.43 -6.20
C PRO A 894 33.12 -14.43 -5.21
N TRP A 895 33.98 -13.95 -4.31
CA TRP A 895 34.48 -14.68 -3.16
C TRP A 895 34.02 -13.97 -1.88
N TRP A 896 33.18 -14.65 -1.09
CA TRP A 896 32.75 -14.20 0.22
C TRP A 896 33.49 -15.02 1.26
N ILE A 897 34.43 -14.38 1.97
CA ILE A 897 35.35 -15.03 2.89
C ILE A 897 35.15 -14.51 4.31
N THR A 898 35.17 -15.41 5.30
CA THR A 898 35.27 -15.07 6.72
C THR A 898 36.62 -15.56 7.24
N ILE A 899 37.35 -14.67 7.92
CA ILE A 899 38.60 -14.97 8.62
C ILE A 899 38.28 -15.05 10.12
N HIS A 900 38.69 -16.14 10.75
CA HIS A 900 38.55 -16.39 12.19
C HIS A 900 39.88 -16.16 12.88
N CYS A 901 39.93 -15.22 13.82
CA CYS A 901 41.12 -14.84 14.57
C CYS A 901 40.97 -15.24 16.05
N PRO A 902 41.35 -16.47 16.45
CA PRO A 902 41.40 -16.87 17.85
C PRO A 902 42.59 -16.21 18.56
N GLY A 903 42.48 -15.94 19.86
CA GLY A 903 43.56 -15.37 20.67
C GLY A 903 43.31 -15.45 22.17
N SER A 904 44.27 -14.98 22.95
CA SER A 904 44.27 -15.08 24.41
C SER A 904 43.16 -14.26 25.08
N PRO A 905 42.18 -14.87 25.78
CA PRO A 905 41.20 -14.14 26.57
C PRO A 905 41.77 -13.66 27.91
N GLY A 906 41.12 -12.69 28.54
CA GLY A 906 41.51 -12.19 29.86
C GLY A 906 40.67 -11.02 30.34
N HIS A 907 41.00 -10.48 31.52
CA HIS A 907 40.34 -9.28 32.04
C HIS A 907 40.93 -8.02 31.37
N GLY A 908 40.07 -7.11 30.90
CA GLY A 908 40.46 -5.90 30.16
C GLY A 908 41.33 -4.89 30.92
N SER A 909 41.65 -5.16 32.19
CA SER A 909 42.62 -4.40 32.99
C SER A 909 44.04 -4.99 32.93
N ARG A 910 44.31 -5.97 32.06
CA ARG A 910 45.62 -6.61 31.89
C ARG A 910 46.09 -6.43 30.44
N PHE A 911 47.38 -6.21 30.26
CA PHE A 911 48.05 -6.34 28.97
C PHE A 911 48.24 -7.83 28.68
N VAL A 912 47.25 -8.44 28.05
CA VAL A 912 47.34 -9.81 27.53
C VAL A 912 47.89 -9.75 26.12
N GLU A 913 48.84 -10.63 25.80
CA GLU A 913 49.46 -10.74 24.48
C GLU A 913 48.76 -11.80 23.61
N ASN A 914 49.01 -11.77 22.30
CA ASN A 914 48.43 -12.70 21.32
C ASN A 914 46.89 -12.65 21.30
N THR A 915 46.32 -11.45 21.40
CA THR A 915 44.87 -11.25 21.46
C THR A 915 44.22 -11.40 20.09
N ALA A 916 42.94 -11.80 20.08
CA ALA A 916 42.16 -11.90 18.86
C ALA A 916 42.12 -10.55 18.09
N ALA A 917 42.06 -9.42 18.81
CA ALA A 917 42.02 -8.08 18.23
C ALA A 917 43.33 -7.66 17.53
N GLU A 918 44.50 -8.07 18.04
CA GLU A 918 45.79 -7.79 17.41
C GLU A 918 45.94 -8.53 16.08
N LYS A 919 45.58 -9.82 16.07
CA LYS A 919 45.53 -10.64 14.85
C LYS A 919 44.55 -10.07 13.83
N LEU A 920 43.33 -9.76 14.27
CA LEU A 920 42.28 -9.18 13.43
C LEU A 920 42.74 -7.86 12.77
N ARG A 921 43.42 -7.00 13.52
CA ARG A 921 43.99 -5.74 13.01
C ARG A 921 45.00 -6.00 11.89
N GLN A 922 45.87 -7.00 12.01
CA GLN A 922 46.83 -7.34 10.96
C GLN A 922 46.13 -7.85 9.70
N VAL A 923 45.16 -8.75 9.84
CA VAL A 923 44.33 -9.24 8.71
C VAL A 923 43.63 -8.08 8.01
N ILE A 924 42.95 -7.21 8.76
CA ILE A 924 42.24 -6.04 8.21
C ILE A 924 43.21 -5.13 7.44
N ASN A 925 44.40 -4.86 7.99
CA ASN A 925 45.41 -4.06 7.30
C ASN A 925 45.84 -4.71 5.98
N SER A 926 46.17 -6.00 5.94
CA SER A 926 46.61 -6.67 4.71
C SER A 926 45.56 -6.61 3.59
N PHE A 927 44.28 -6.84 3.92
CA PHE A 927 43.18 -6.76 2.96
C PHE A 927 42.92 -5.32 2.49
N LEU A 928 42.99 -4.32 3.38
CA LEU A 928 42.76 -2.91 3.03
C LEU A 928 43.96 -2.27 2.30
N ASP A 929 45.18 -2.69 2.59
CA ASP A 929 46.38 -2.27 1.84
C ASP A 929 46.34 -2.82 0.41
N PHE A 930 45.85 -4.05 0.22
CA PHE A 930 45.61 -4.60 -1.12
C PHE A 930 44.49 -3.86 -1.85
N ARG A 931 43.38 -3.55 -1.15
CA ARG A 931 42.29 -2.72 -1.68
C ARG A 931 42.76 -1.37 -2.19
N GLU A 932 43.62 -0.68 -1.43
CA GLU A 932 44.12 0.65 -1.84
C GLU A 932 45.07 0.54 -3.04
N LYS A 933 45.88 -0.53 -3.16
CA LYS A 933 46.69 -0.81 -4.36
C LYS A 933 45.82 -1.02 -5.61
N GLU A 934 44.76 -1.82 -5.53
CA GLU A 934 43.87 -2.05 -6.67
C GLU A 934 43.04 -0.80 -7.02
N LYS A 935 42.67 0.02 -6.04
CA LYS A 935 42.06 1.34 -6.24
C LYS A 935 43.02 2.34 -6.89
N GLN A 936 44.30 2.34 -6.51
CA GLN A 936 45.32 3.13 -7.19
C GLN A 936 45.52 2.66 -8.63
N ARG A 937 45.56 1.34 -8.87
CA ARG A 937 45.65 0.74 -10.21
C ARG A 937 44.48 1.19 -11.11
N LEU A 938 43.25 1.22 -10.59
CA LEU A 938 42.08 1.79 -11.28
C LEU A 938 42.27 3.27 -11.64
N ASN A 939 42.81 4.07 -10.72
CA ASN A 939 43.01 5.51 -10.90
C ASN A 939 44.22 5.90 -11.77
N THR A 940 45.14 4.96 -12.06
CA THR A 940 46.42 5.26 -12.74
C THR A 940 46.42 5.08 -14.26
N SER A 941 45.36 4.54 -14.87
CA SER A 941 45.28 4.40 -16.33
C SER A 941 43.91 4.79 -16.87
N GLU A 942 43.89 5.38 -18.06
CA GLU A 942 42.64 5.68 -18.80
C GLU A 942 41.95 4.43 -19.37
N CYS A 943 42.49 3.23 -19.11
CA CYS A 943 42.13 1.99 -19.79
C CYS A 943 41.56 0.90 -18.85
N PHE A 944 41.72 1.02 -17.52
CA PHE A 944 41.13 0.06 -16.57
C PHE A 944 39.72 0.48 -16.17
N THR A 945 38.78 -0.45 -16.28
CA THR A 945 37.40 -0.31 -15.85
C THR A 945 37.17 -0.90 -14.46
N LEU A 946 35.96 -0.71 -13.92
CA LEU A 946 35.49 -1.50 -12.78
C LEU A 946 35.12 -2.95 -13.17
N GLY A 947 35.57 -3.43 -14.33
CA GLY A 947 35.72 -4.84 -14.65
C GLY A 947 37.11 -5.42 -14.27
N ASP A 948 38.19 -4.61 -14.29
CA ASP A 948 39.58 -5.12 -14.46
C ASP A 948 40.45 -5.23 -13.20
N VAL A 949 40.03 -4.60 -12.10
CA VAL A 949 40.69 -4.63 -10.78
C VAL A 949 39.98 -5.57 -9.79
N THR A 950 40.61 -5.91 -8.67
CA THR A 950 39.99 -6.67 -7.59
C THR A 950 39.43 -5.71 -6.56
N THR A 951 38.10 -5.71 -6.35
CA THR A 951 37.50 -4.94 -5.25
C THR A 951 37.43 -5.78 -3.99
N VAL A 952 37.85 -5.21 -2.87
CA VAL A 952 37.79 -5.80 -1.53
C VAL A 952 37.00 -4.86 -0.63
N ASN A 953 35.95 -5.35 0.04
CA ASN A 953 35.22 -4.57 1.03
C ASN A 953 34.95 -5.41 2.28
N MET A 954 35.25 -4.86 3.46
CA MET A 954 34.95 -5.48 4.75
C MET A 954 33.46 -5.33 5.06
N THR A 955 32.74 -6.44 5.23
CA THR A 955 31.27 -6.45 5.32
C THR A 955 30.75 -6.76 6.72
N MET A 956 31.49 -7.53 7.52
CA MET A 956 31.10 -7.90 8.88
C MET A 956 32.32 -7.98 9.80
N VAL A 957 32.16 -7.60 11.06
CA VAL A 957 33.13 -7.83 12.15
C VAL A 957 32.36 -8.34 13.38
N LYS A 958 32.87 -9.36 14.05
CA LYS A 958 32.21 -10.03 15.19
C LYS A 958 33.24 -10.29 16.30
N GLY A 959 32.83 -10.25 17.57
CA GLY A 959 33.64 -10.72 18.70
C GLY A 959 33.41 -9.96 20.00
N GLY A 960 33.80 -10.59 21.12
CA GLY A 960 33.63 -10.06 22.48
C GLY A 960 32.27 -10.34 23.12
N VAL A 961 32.25 -10.37 24.46
CA VAL A 961 31.07 -10.78 25.27
C VAL A 961 30.71 -9.79 26.39
N ALA A 962 31.67 -9.00 26.89
CA ALA A 962 31.46 -8.02 27.96
C ALA A 962 32.55 -6.95 27.92
N TYR A 963 32.26 -5.75 28.44
CA TYR A 963 33.18 -4.59 28.41
C TYR A 963 34.55 -4.82 29.07
N ASN A 964 34.63 -5.73 30.05
CA ASN A 964 35.84 -6.03 30.81
C ASN A 964 36.48 -7.39 30.45
N VAL A 965 36.09 -8.01 29.33
CA VAL A 965 36.61 -9.31 28.88
C VAL A 965 37.23 -9.18 27.49
N ILE A 966 38.52 -9.47 27.40
CA ILE A 966 39.27 -9.57 26.15
C ILE A 966 38.74 -10.79 25.37
N PRO A 967 38.34 -10.66 24.09
CA PRO A 967 37.76 -11.76 23.32
C PRO A 967 38.72 -12.92 23.12
N ALA A 968 38.22 -14.15 23.26
CA ALA A 968 38.93 -15.38 22.88
C ALA A 968 38.98 -15.57 21.34
N GLU A 969 38.07 -14.94 20.61
CA GLU A 969 37.96 -15.00 19.16
C GLU A 969 37.36 -13.69 18.63
N MET A 970 37.73 -13.33 17.40
CA MET A 970 37.09 -12.31 16.60
C MET A 970 37.04 -12.74 15.13
N ASP A 971 35.94 -12.46 14.46
CA ASP A 971 35.74 -12.74 13.04
C ASP A 971 35.74 -11.44 12.22
N VAL A 972 36.25 -11.50 11.00
CA VAL A 972 36.03 -10.48 9.97
C VAL A 972 35.66 -11.13 8.65
N SER A 973 34.66 -10.58 7.95
CA SER A 973 34.25 -11.05 6.62
C SER A 973 34.49 -9.99 5.55
N PHE A 974 34.86 -10.44 4.36
CA PHE A 974 35.11 -9.60 3.18
C PHE A 974 34.32 -10.10 1.96
N ASP A 975 33.78 -9.16 1.18
CA ASP A 975 33.35 -9.38 -0.20
C ASP A 975 34.52 -9.03 -1.12
N LEU A 976 34.93 -10.01 -1.93
CA LEU A 976 35.96 -9.89 -2.96
C LEU A 976 35.30 -10.12 -4.34
N ARG A 977 35.50 -9.18 -5.28
CA ARG A 977 35.12 -9.38 -6.70
C ARG A 977 36.39 -9.36 -7.54
N ILE A 978 36.74 -10.53 -8.08
CA ILE A 978 38.05 -10.80 -8.67
C ILE A 978 37.92 -10.92 -10.21
N PRO A 979 38.69 -10.16 -11.02
CA PRO A 979 38.60 -10.24 -12.47
C PRO A 979 39.11 -11.58 -13.01
N PRO A 980 38.65 -12.04 -14.19
CA PRO A 980 39.10 -13.30 -14.78
C PRO A 980 40.59 -13.29 -15.19
N THR A 981 41.25 -12.13 -15.17
CA THR A 981 42.68 -11.96 -15.43
C THR A 981 43.59 -12.24 -14.22
N VAL A 982 43.05 -12.33 -13.00
CA VAL A 982 43.83 -12.63 -11.78
C VAL A 982 43.89 -14.14 -11.54
N ASN A 983 45.08 -14.70 -11.31
CA ASN A 983 45.22 -16.11 -10.98
C ASN A 983 44.63 -16.40 -9.58
N LEU A 984 43.45 -17.05 -9.56
CA LEU A 984 42.71 -17.33 -8.32
C LEU A 984 43.49 -18.22 -7.33
N GLN A 985 44.25 -19.20 -7.83
CA GLN A 985 45.03 -20.09 -6.97
C GLN A 985 46.18 -19.35 -6.28
N GLU A 986 46.82 -18.41 -6.97
CA GLU A 986 47.87 -17.58 -6.38
C GLU A 986 47.29 -16.53 -5.41
N PHE A 987 46.12 -15.98 -5.72
CA PHE A 987 45.44 -15.06 -4.82
C PHE A 987 44.98 -15.74 -3.52
N GLU A 988 44.52 -16.99 -3.56
CA GLU A 988 44.23 -17.77 -2.34
C GLU A 988 45.50 -18.08 -1.53
N LYS A 989 46.64 -18.35 -2.19
CA LYS A 989 47.93 -18.44 -1.48
C LYS A 989 48.31 -17.11 -0.82
N GLN A 990 48.04 -15.98 -1.47
CA GLN A 990 48.28 -14.66 -0.90
C GLN A 990 47.42 -14.40 0.34
N ILE A 991 46.12 -14.74 0.30
CA ILE A 991 45.23 -14.68 1.48
C ILE A 991 45.75 -15.59 2.60
N ARG A 992 46.16 -16.83 2.27
CA ARG A 992 46.75 -17.77 3.24
C ARG A 992 48.03 -17.21 3.87
N LYS A 993 48.86 -16.53 3.08
CA LYS A 993 50.07 -15.85 3.56
C LYS A 993 49.73 -14.71 4.53
N TRP A 994 48.77 -13.83 4.19
CA TRP A 994 48.34 -12.76 5.09
C TRP A 994 47.79 -13.30 6.42
N CYS A 995 47.04 -14.40 6.39
CA CYS A 995 46.56 -15.06 7.61
C CYS A 995 47.74 -15.61 8.44
N ALA A 996 48.72 -16.27 7.82
CA ALA A 996 49.89 -16.79 8.52
C ALA A 996 50.81 -15.69 9.08
N GLU A 997 50.94 -14.55 8.39
CA GLU A 997 51.69 -13.38 8.87
C GLU A 997 50.99 -12.68 10.04
N ALA A 998 49.66 -12.69 10.08
CA ALA A 998 48.86 -12.04 11.13
C ALA A 998 48.86 -12.80 12.48
N GLY A 999 49.14 -14.10 12.50
CA GLY A 999 49.34 -14.87 13.73
C GLY A 999 49.00 -16.37 13.60
N GLU A 1000 49.39 -17.14 14.62
CA GLU A 1000 49.08 -18.58 14.71
C GLU A 1000 47.56 -18.83 14.86
N ASP A 1001 47.12 -20.04 14.48
CA ASP A 1001 45.73 -20.52 14.57
C ASP A 1001 44.66 -19.73 13.80
N ILE A 1002 45.03 -18.74 12.98
CA ILE A 1002 44.09 -18.03 12.10
C ILE A 1002 43.61 -18.98 10.99
N THR A 1003 42.29 -19.09 10.85
CA THR A 1003 41.64 -19.91 9.82
C THR A 1003 40.68 -19.07 8.98
N TYR A 1004 40.23 -19.61 7.84
CA TYR A 1004 39.24 -18.95 7.01
C TYR A 1004 38.30 -19.95 6.34
N GLU A 1005 37.07 -19.51 6.10
CA GLU A 1005 36.06 -20.23 5.34
C GLU A 1005 35.49 -19.35 4.22
N PHE A 1006 35.00 -19.97 3.15
CA PHE A 1006 34.29 -19.28 2.08
C PHE A 1006 32.80 -19.61 2.15
N ALA A 1007 31.96 -18.59 2.32
CA ALA A 1007 30.51 -18.71 2.17
C ALA A 1007 30.11 -18.86 0.69
N GLN A 1008 30.86 -18.23 -0.22
CA GLN A 1008 30.75 -18.39 -1.67
C GLN A 1008 32.15 -18.30 -2.29
N LYS A 1009 32.46 -19.20 -3.22
CA LYS A 1009 33.75 -19.22 -3.94
C LYS A 1009 33.56 -19.79 -5.34
N HIS A 1010 33.66 -18.93 -6.36
CA HIS A 1010 33.66 -19.37 -7.75
C HIS A 1010 35.09 -19.48 -8.29
N MET A 1011 35.39 -20.54 -9.06
CA MET A 1011 36.74 -20.83 -9.57
C MET A 1011 36.85 -20.73 -11.10
N ASN A 1012 35.75 -20.49 -11.80
CA ASN A 1012 35.74 -20.44 -13.26
C ASN A 1012 36.11 -19.04 -13.77
N GLN A 1013 36.98 -18.97 -14.77
CA GLN A 1013 37.45 -17.71 -15.36
C GLN A 1013 37.20 -17.64 -16.87
N ASN A 1014 36.34 -18.52 -17.40
CA ASN A 1014 36.01 -18.57 -18.82
C ASN A 1014 35.41 -17.23 -19.26
N VAL A 1015 35.87 -16.74 -20.40
CA VAL A 1015 35.37 -15.55 -21.08
C VAL A 1015 34.97 -15.92 -22.50
N THR A 1016 33.96 -15.25 -23.03
CA THR A 1016 33.56 -15.39 -24.43
C THR A 1016 34.52 -14.59 -25.30
N SER A 1017 34.97 -15.12 -26.44
CA SER A 1017 35.78 -14.32 -27.37
C SER A 1017 34.97 -13.13 -27.89
N THR A 1018 35.64 -12.00 -28.06
CA THR A 1018 35.08 -10.82 -28.73
C THR A 1018 35.95 -10.39 -29.92
N ASP A 1019 36.65 -11.37 -30.50
CA ASP A 1019 37.46 -11.20 -31.70
C ASP A 1019 36.56 -11.30 -32.93
N ASP A 1020 36.80 -10.48 -33.95
CA ASP A 1020 35.99 -10.49 -35.19
C ASP A 1020 36.12 -11.81 -36.01
N THR A 1021 37.01 -12.72 -35.57
CA THR A 1021 37.16 -14.11 -36.05
C THR A 1021 36.18 -15.10 -35.41
N ASP A 1022 35.62 -14.80 -34.23
CA ASP A 1022 34.57 -15.62 -33.63
C ASP A 1022 33.25 -15.41 -34.40
N PRO A 1023 32.58 -16.47 -34.88
CA PRO A 1023 31.42 -16.33 -35.76
C PRO A 1023 30.19 -15.74 -35.06
N TRP A 1024 30.05 -15.93 -33.75
CA TRP A 1024 28.92 -15.39 -32.98
C TRP A 1024 29.15 -13.91 -32.66
N TRP A 1025 30.35 -13.56 -32.20
CA TRP A 1025 30.74 -12.16 -31.99
C TRP A 1025 30.70 -11.36 -33.31
N SER A 1026 31.18 -11.94 -34.40
CA SER A 1026 31.16 -11.29 -35.73
C SER A 1026 29.73 -10.98 -36.16
N ALA A 1027 28.79 -11.93 -36.02
CA ALA A 1027 27.37 -11.71 -36.31
C ALA A 1027 26.71 -10.68 -35.37
N PHE A 1028 26.98 -10.76 -34.06
CA PHE A 1028 26.48 -9.80 -33.06
C PHE A 1028 26.98 -8.37 -33.33
N SER A 1029 28.29 -8.21 -33.46
CA SER A 1029 28.91 -6.90 -33.63
C SER A 1029 28.59 -6.30 -35.00
N ALA A 1030 28.50 -7.08 -36.07
CA ALA A 1030 28.07 -6.60 -37.39
C ALA A 1030 26.61 -6.11 -37.37
N ALA A 1031 25.71 -6.81 -36.68
CA ALA A 1031 24.33 -6.37 -36.51
C ALA A 1031 24.24 -5.04 -35.75
N CYS A 1032 24.96 -4.89 -34.64
CA CYS A 1032 25.06 -3.62 -33.89
C CYS A 1032 25.69 -2.49 -34.73
N LYS A 1033 26.79 -2.75 -35.44
CA LYS A 1033 27.42 -1.81 -36.40
C LYS A 1033 26.41 -1.37 -37.47
N SER A 1034 25.57 -2.27 -37.99
CA SER A 1034 24.51 -1.94 -38.97
C SER A 1034 23.38 -1.04 -38.44
N MET A 1035 23.28 -0.89 -37.12
CA MET A 1035 22.33 -0.01 -36.43
C MET A 1035 22.99 1.28 -35.92
N ASN A 1036 24.23 1.57 -36.35
CA ASN A 1036 25.07 2.68 -35.86
C ASN A 1036 25.24 2.68 -34.32
N MET A 1037 25.37 1.50 -33.72
CA MET A 1037 25.58 1.35 -32.27
C MET A 1037 27.07 1.27 -31.95
N THR A 1038 27.55 2.20 -31.12
CA THR A 1038 28.87 2.11 -30.47
C THR A 1038 28.80 1.06 -29.38
N LEU A 1039 29.76 0.11 -29.37
CA LEU A 1039 29.85 -0.94 -28.36
C LEU A 1039 31.07 -0.72 -27.47
N GLU A 1040 30.87 -0.79 -26.16
CA GLU A 1040 31.93 -0.82 -25.15
C GLU A 1040 32.02 -2.25 -24.61
N LYS A 1041 33.22 -2.87 -24.64
CA LYS A 1041 33.42 -4.23 -24.12
C LYS A 1041 33.91 -4.13 -22.68
N GLU A 1042 33.29 -4.87 -21.77
CA GLU A 1042 33.66 -4.84 -20.34
C GLU A 1042 33.56 -6.23 -19.70
N ILE A 1043 34.29 -6.44 -18.61
CA ILE A 1043 34.05 -7.55 -17.67
C ILE A 1043 32.93 -7.10 -16.73
N PHE A 1044 31.84 -7.86 -16.63
CA PHE A 1044 30.71 -7.48 -15.78
C PHE A 1044 31.17 -7.31 -14.32
N PRO A 1045 30.88 -6.17 -13.67
CA PRO A 1045 31.45 -5.84 -12.36
C PRO A 1045 30.85 -6.67 -11.22
N ALA A 1046 29.64 -7.20 -11.43
CA ALA A 1046 28.98 -8.17 -10.56
C ALA A 1046 29.11 -9.58 -11.16
N ALA A 1047 28.03 -10.37 -11.12
CA ALA A 1047 27.98 -11.73 -11.66
C ALA A 1047 26.56 -12.00 -12.21
N THR A 1048 26.41 -12.82 -13.26
CA THR A 1048 25.15 -13.20 -13.95
C THR A 1048 25.10 -14.71 -14.21
N ASP A 1049 23.94 -15.27 -14.57
CA ASP A 1049 23.80 -16.69 -14.95
C ASP A 1049 24.78 -17.16 -16.06
N SER A 1050 25.28 -16.24 -16.90
CA SER A 1050 26.30 -16.48 -17.93
C SER A 1050 27.59 -17.15 -17.45
N ARG A 1051 27.98 -17.06 -16.16
CA ARG A 1051 29.13 -17.85 -15.64
C ARG A 1051 28.91 -19.34 -15.78
N PHE A 1052 27.70 -19.82 -15.50
CA PHE A 1052 27.38 -21.25 -15.50
C PHE A 1052 27.27 -21.79 -16.94
N ILE A 1053 26.73 -20.97 -17.85
CA ILE A 1053 26.71 -21.28 -19.30
C ILE A 1053 28.14 -21.36 -19.86
N ARG A 1054 29.00 -20.40 -19.52
CA ARG A 1054 30.41 -20.39 -19.96
C ARG A 1054 31.25 -21.47 -19.28
N ALA A 1055 30.89 -21.89 -18.06
CA ALA A 1055 31.55 -23.00 -17.38
C ALA A 1055 31.37 -24.35 -18.08
N VAL A 1056 30.24 -24.56 -18.77
CA VAL A 1056 30.01 -25.74 -19.63
C VAL A 1056 30.47 -25.56 -21.09
N GLY A 1057 31.26 -24.51 -21.36
CA GLY A 1057 31.91 -24.30 -22.66
C GLY A 1057 31.07 -23.61 -23.73
N ILE A 1058 29.91 -23.05 -23.37
CA ILE A 1058 29.03 -22.32 -24.30
C ILE A 1058 29.36 -20.82 -24.23
N PRO A 1059 29.63 -20.14 -25.37
CA PRO A 1059 29.83 -18.69 -25.38
C PRO A 1059 28.53 -17.97 -25.00
N ALA A 1060 28.62 -17.09 -24.00
CA ALA A 1060 27.51 -16.25 -23.53
C ALA A 1060 27.92 -14.78 -23.47
N ILE A 1061 27.01 -13.87 -23.83
CA ILE A 1061 27.24 -12.43 -23.78
C ILE A 1061 26.10 -11.76 -23.02
N GLY A 1062 26.43 -11.05 -21.95
CA GLY A 1062 25.52 -10.17 -21.25
C GLY A 1062 25.30 -8.88 -22.03
N PHE A 1063 24.05 -8.58 -22.39
CA PHE A 1063 23.74 -7.42 -23.23
C PHE A 1063 22.32 -6.90 -23.02
N SER A 1064 22.22 -5.70 -22.44
CA SER A 1064 20.98 -4.91 -22.33
C SER A 1064 21.06 -3.67 -23.22
N PRO A 1065 20.14 -3.46 -24.18
CA PRO A 1065 20.17 -2.32 -25.11
C PRO A 1065 19.68 -1.01 -24.46
N MET A 1066 20.33 -0.58 -23.38
CA MET A 1066 19.95 0.56 -22.53
C MET A 1066 21.02 1.66 -22.50
N ASN A 1067 21.16 2.41 -23.60
CA ASN A 1067 22.04 3.60 -23.64
C ASN A 1067 21.34 4.85 -23.08
N ARG A 1068 22.11 5.90 -22.76
CA ARG A 1068 21.68 7.18 -22.14
C ARG A 1068 20.83 7.00 -20.88
N THR A 1069 21.09 5.94 -20.13
CA THR A 1069 20.25 5.50 -19.00
C THR A 1069 21.10 5.40 -17.75
N PRO A 1070 20.73 6.08 -16.64
CA PRO A 1070 21.48 5.97 -15.38
C PRO A 1070 21.41 4.54 -14.84
N ILE A 1071 22.52 4.06 -14.28
CA ILE A 1071 22.61 2.73 -13.67
C ILE A 1071 21.83 2.77 -12.35
N LEU A 1072 20.65 2.15 -12.32
CA LEU A 1072 19.73 2.14 -11.18
C LEU A 1072 19.20 0.75 -10.84
N LEU A 1073 19.74 -0.32 -11.45
CA LEU A 1073 19.43 -1.69 -11.03
C LEU A 1073 19.63 -1.83 -9.50
N HIS A 1074 18.69 -2.51 -8.86
CA HIS A 1074 18.61 -2.70 -7.41
C HIS A 1074 18.43 -1.44 -6.55
N ASP A 1075 18.58 -0.23 -7.11
CA ASP A 1075 18.42 1.04 -6.38
C ASP A 1075 16.95 1.47 -6.27
N HIS A 1076 16.69 2.54 -5.51
CA HIS A 1076 15.39 3.19 -5.38
C HIS A 1076 14.99 3.91 -6.66
N ASN A 1077 13.69 3.88 -6.96
CA ASN A 1077 13.14 4.55 -8.14
C ASN A 1077 13.75 4.07 -9.46
N GLU A 1078 14.20 2.81 -9.53
CA GLU A 1078 14.64 2.17 -10.77
C GLU A 1078 13.60 2.41 -11.87
N PHE A 1079 14.08 2.91 -13.00
CA PHE A 1079 13.27 3.22 -14.17
C PHE A 1079 14.00 2.94 -15.48
N LEU A 1080 13.20 2.75 -16.52
CA LEU A 1080 13.65 2.78 -17.91
C LEU A 1080 12.69 3.64 -18.73
N ASN A 1081 13.22 4.52 -19.59
CA ASN A 1081 12.37 5.32 -20.46
C ASN A 1081 11.73 4.45 -21.57
N GLU A 1082 10.44 4.65 -21.84
CA GLU A 1082 9.68 3.93 -22.85
C GLU A 1082 10.34 3.96 -24.24
N GLN A 1083 11.00 5.06 -24.61
CA GLN A 1083 11.71 5.17 -25.89
C GLN A 1083 12.93 4.24 -25.95
N VAL A 1084 13.71 4.17 -24.86
CA VAL A 1084 14.86 3.25 -24.75
C VAL A 1084 14.38 1.81 -24.73
N PHE A 1085 13.31 1.52 -23.96
CA PHE A 1085 12.68 0.21 -23.93
C PHE A 1085 12.22 -0.25 -25.33
N LEU A 1086 11.52 0.60 -26.08
CA LEU A 1086 11.04 0.29 -27.44
C LEU A 1086 12.17 0.19 -28.46
N LYS A 1087 13.23 1.01 -28.33
CA LYS A 1087 14.46 0.90 -29.13
C LYS A 1087 15.11 -0.48 -28.92
N GLY A 1088 15.20 -0.95 -27.68
CA GLY A 1088 15.73 -2.29 -27.35
C GLY A 1088 14.95 -3.44 -28.00
N VAL A 1089 13.62 -3.35 -28.11
CA VAL A 1089 12.83 -4.32 -28.90
C VAL A 1089 13.31 -4.36 -30.36
N GLY A 1090 13.56 -3.19 -30.96
CA GLY A 1090 14.07 -3.08 -32.32
C GLY A 1090 15.51 -3.60 -32.49
N VAL A 1091 16.35 -3.49 -31.46
CA VAL A 1091 17.70 -4.06 -31.44
C VAL A 1091 17.64 -5.60 -31.49
N TYR A 1092 16.84 -6.24 -30.63
CA TYR A 1092 16.72 -7.72 -30.68
C TYR A 1092 15.97 -8.23 -31.91
N GLU A 1093 15.05 -7.46 -32.48
CA GLU A 1093 14.43 -7.74 -33.80
C GLU A 1093 15.46 -7.83 -34.93
N ARG A 1094 16.67 -7.24 -34.75
CA ARG A 1094 17.80 -7.32 -35.68
C ARG A 1094 18.86 -8.33 -35.25
N LEU A 1095 19.14 -8.46 -33.95
CA LEU A 1095 20.11 -9.44 -33.42
C LEU A 1095 19.66 -10.88 -33.58
N ILE A 1096 18.39 -11.20 -33.33
CA ILE A 1096 17.88 -12.58 -33.41
C ILE A 1096 18.05 -13.14 -34.84
N PRO A 1097 17.66 -12.43 -35.93
CA PRO A 1097 17.98 -12.87 -37.29
C PRO A 1097 19.47 -13.00 -37.59
N ALA A 1098 20.31 -12.09 -37.10
CA ALA A 1098 21.75 -12.14 -37.36
C ALA A 1098 22.41 -13.38 -36.70
N LEU A 1099 22.16 -13.60 -35.40
CA LEU A 1099 22.70 -14.73 -34.65
C LEU A 1099 22.18 -16.08 -35.18
N THR A 1100 20.88 -16.18 -35.50
CA THR A 1100 20.31 -17.41 -36.06
C THR A 1100 20.75 -17.70 -37.50
N SER A 1101 21.36 -16.73 -38.19
CA SER A 1101 21.92 -16.88 -39.54
C SER A 1101 23.41 -17.23 -39.56
N VAL A 1102 24.06 -17.38 -38.41
CA VAL A 1102 25.46 -17.83 -38.32
C VAL A 1102 25.63 -19.17 -39.08
N PRO A 1103 26.58 -19.27 -40.04
CA PRO A 1103 26.80 -20.50 -40.82
C PRO A 1103 27.06 -21.74 -39.95
N ALA A 1104 26.91 -22.92 -40.53
CA ALA A 1104 27.19 -24.17 -39.82
C ALA A 1104 28.66 -24.20 -39.35
N LEU A 1105 28.86 -24.50 -38.06
CA LEU A 1105 30.17 -24.56 -37.41
C LEU A 1105 30.76 -25.98 -37.53
N ALA A 1106 32.07 -26.10 -37.32
CA ALA A 1106 32.74 -27.40 -37.36
C ALA A 1106 32.13 -28.38 -36.34
N GLY A 1107 31.60 -29.51 -36.81
CA GLY A 1107 30.87 -30.48 -35.98
C GLY A 1107 29.35 -30.33 -35.98
N GLU A 1108 28.78 -29.33 -36.69
CA GLU A 1108 27.35 -29.24 -36.97
C GLU A 1108 27.04 -29.83 -38.36
N THR A 1109 26.43 -31.02 -38.41
CA THR A 1109 25.96 -31.65 -39.67
C THR A 1109 24.47 -31.97 -39.61
#